data_AF-A0A182Y777-F1
#
_entry.id   AF-A0A182Y777-F1
#
_cell.length_a   1.000
_cell.length_b   1.000
_cell.length_c   1.000
_cell.angle_alpha   90.00
_cell.angle_beta   90.00
_cell.angle_gamma   90.00
#
_symmetry.space_group_name_H-M   'P 1'
#
loop_
_entity.id
_entity.type
_entity.pdbx_description
1 polymer ?
#
loop_
_entity_poly.entity_id
_entity_poly.type
_entity_poly.pdbx_seq_one_letter_code
_entity_poly.pdbx_strand_id
1 'polypeptide(L)'
;MEAGSNLRSEDVVRAYIDRIREVNPLINAVVEERFGAAIEEARKADVLISETQPLWLIKNYPLLGVPFTVKESCALRGAPLTGGSLARKGVRASVDGEAVAHLKAAGCIPLLVSNTPEYCLNWESYNHVTGRTLNPYDNRRTAGGSSGGEGALIGSGASLFGVGSDVAGSIRVPAHFNGIFGHKPTAGAISIDGHFPMSTDEKFARLLTVGPMARYAKDLPTLLHIMAGPNAARLRLDESVHTKDIRILYAEDMGFNLGHIPVDDDIKMALYRAVKYFKGHGLSTERAEFEHMAEGMELAFSVLQSLNDVPSIFHNPDNPKATPSLMVELVRCALGQSQYSLAGIMFYVIFALKNFFSAEALENYMELAAGLRRQMIETLGTDGVFFFPTYPTSAIRHYESFGHIMGVGYTMLFNSLGLPATHVPLGLDRNGLPIGIQVVAAPYQDRLGLCIARELEAAFGGWQAPNSRRKPIIIERRIAYNPSRPSVAMELLLRLVALILRVVNLLLEPILARFGGPPRTEPFPVIQNELLRVPATELAERIRQGKARSVDVVRAYVLRIREVNPLINAVVEERFEDALGEAAEADERVAACGGDREALEQLAKSCPLLGVPITVKESCSVKGLALTGGVVRRQNLTAEEDGEAVGRLRKAGAIPLLVSNTPEYCMAFESYNNVTGRTMNPYDPRRTSAGSSGGEGALIGAGASVCGVGSDLAGSIRIPALFCGIFGHKPSAGIVSIKGHMPVCTDAHFDQYLSLGPMCRYAQDLPLLLEIMSGPNASKLRLNEPINVDKLKIYYPQKLDLTVNAVPIAPEIRESLRSALKYFQNKGVYTEPLNFRYFCDSMQIASNSLQTLKDVPNVFASPKPNLFWELVKVVVRQSEHTFATIFMYLLSASKATVNEKNRARYRLMEAELKQEFTDKLATDGVFLMPSFPKPALRHYESFGHVTGFMYTMIINALGFPSTQVPLGFNRDGLPVGIQVVAGPNQDRLCLAVAQELEKAFGGWKSPK
;
A
#
# COMPACT_ATOMS: atom_id res chain seq x y z
N MET A 1 44.73 25.20 -15.14
CA MET A 1 43.92 25.23 -16.37
C MET A 1 44.56 24.26 -17.35
N GLU A 2 44.27 22.97 -17.21
CA GLU A 2 44.59 22.00 -18.25
C GLU A 2 43.46 22.00 -19.28
N ALA A 3 43.85 21.84 -20.55
CA ALA A 3 43.00 21.88 -21.73
C ALA A 3 41.87 20.82 -21.68
N GLY A 4 40.68 21.23 -21.23
CA GLY A 4 39.44 20.47 -21.37
C GLY A 4 38.65 21.02 -22.55
N SER A 5 38.28 20.16 -23.49
CA SER A 5 37.41 20.38 -24.67
C SER A 5 36.68 21.73 -24.76
N ASN A 6 36.87 22.48 -25.86
CA ASN A 6 36.06 23.67 -26.19
C ASN A 6 34.56 23.30 -26.29
N LEU A 7 33.84 23.34 -25.16
CA LEU A 7 32.40 23.10 -25.10
C LEU A 7 31.67 24.33 -25.65
N ARG A 8 30.98 24.18 -26.78
CA ARG A 8 30.21 25.26 -27.41
C ARG A 8 28.78 25.29 -26.87
N SER A 9 28.19 26.49 -26.78
CA SER A 9 26.78 26.67 -26.45
C SER A 9 25.88 25.98 -27.46
N GLU A 10 26.23 26.00 -28.76
CA GLU A 10 25.48 25.26 -29.78
C GLU A 10 25.40 23.75 -29.47
N ASP A 11 26.52 23.15 -29.04
CA ASP A 11 26.58 21.72 -28.71
C ASP A 11 25.71 21.40 -27.48
N VAL A 12 25.76 22.26 -26.46
CA VAL A 12 24.93 22.12 -25.25
C VAL A 12 23.44 22.23 -25.59
N VAL A 13 23.04 23.26 -26.34
CA VAL A 13 21.64 23.48 -26.75
C VAL A 13 21.13 22.30 -27.60
N ARG A 14 21.94 21.80 -28.54
CA ARG A 14 21.57 20.62 -29.33
C ARG A 14 21.38 19.37 -28.47
N ALA A 15 22.26 19.13 -27.50
CA ALA A 15 22.12 17.99 -26.59
C ALA A 15 20.80 18.02 -25.81
N TYR A 16 20.36 19.17 -25.32
CA TYR A 16 19.06 19.30 -24.66
C TYR A 16 17.89 19.16 -25.64
N ILE A 17 17.98 19.72 -26.84
CA ILE A 17 16.97 19.53 -27.90
C ILE A 17 16.79 18.04 -28.21
N ASP A 18 17.88 17.31 -28.39
CA ASP A 18 17.83 15.88 -28.69
C ASP A 18 17.22 15.10 -27.52
N ARG A 19 17.58 15.44 -26.27
CA ARG A 19 16.97 14.84 -25.09
C ARG A 19 15.48 15.16 -24.98
N ILE A 20 15.05 16.39 -25.27
CA ILE A 20 13.63 16.78 -25.29
C ILE A 20 12.87 15.97 -26.34
N ARG A 21 13.43 15.83 -27.55
CA ARG A 21 12.83 15.01 -28.63
C ARG A 21 12.70 13.54 -28.24
N GLU A 22 13.66 13.02 -27.49
CA GLU A 22 13.62 11.64 -26.98
C GLU A 22 12.51 11.45 -25.95
N VAL A 23 12.40 12.34 -24.95
CA VAL A 23 11.51 12.10 -23.80
C VAL A 23 10.12 12.69 -23.95
N ASN A 24 9.95 13.80 -24.67
CA ASN A 24 8.66 14.49 -24.75
C ASN A 24 7.53 13.59 -25.31
N PRO A 25 7.76 12.69 -26.29
CA PRO A 25 6.73 11.72 -26.68
C PRO A 25 6.26 10.79 -25.55
N LEU A 26 7.08 10.61 -24.50
CA LEU A 26 6.76 9.77 -23.34
C LEU A 26 6.10 10.55 -22.20
N ILE A 27 6.38 11.86 -22.08
CA ILE A 27 5.91 12.68 -20.94
C ILE A 27 4.92 13.77 -21.31
N ASN A 28 4.81 14.16 -22.59
CA ASN A 28 3.92 15.21 -23.09
C ASN A 28 3.97 16.50 -22.24
N ALA A 29 5.16 17.08 -22.13
CA ALA A 29 5.45 18.23 -21.28
C ALA A 29 5.63 19.54 -22.06
N VAL A 30 5.79 19.48 -23.38
CA VAL A 30 6.05 20.67 -24.23
C VAL A 30 4.76 21.17 -24.87
N VAL A 31 4.49 22.48 -24.74
CA VAL A 31 3.39 23.16 -25.42
C VAL A 31 3.84 23.67 -26.78
N GLU A 32 4.96 24.38 -26.83
CA GLU A 32 5.55 24.92 -28.05
C GLU A 32 7.07 25.00 -27.94
N GLU A 33 7.79 24.50 -28.95
CA GLU A 33 9.25 24.58 -29.05
C GLU A 33 9.74 25.82 -29.80
N ARG A 34 10.99 26.23 -29.54
CA ARG A 34 11.70 27.28 -30.28
C ARG A 34 13.12 26.88 -30.67
N PHE A 35 13.32 25.60 -30.99
CA PHE A 35 14.63 25.00 -31.20
C PHE A 35 15.48 25.69 -32.28
N GLY A 36 14.86 26.12 -33.38
CA GLY A 36 15.58 26.85 -34.43
C GLY A 36 16.15 28.19 -33.94
N ALA A 37 15.35 28.97 -33.22
CA ALA A 37 15.80 30.24 -32.62
C ALA A 37 16.85 30.00 -31.52
N ALA A 38 16.66 28.98 -30.69
CA ALA A 38 17.61 28.63 -29.64
C ALA A 38 19.01 28.25 -30.19
N ILE A 39 19.08 27.51 -31.29
CA ILE A 39 20.35 27.18 -31.96
C ILE A 39 21.04 28.44 -32.49
N GLU A 40 20.29 29.38 -33.05
CA GLU A 40 20.84 30.63 -33.57
C GLU A 40 21.33 31.55 -32.44
N GLU A 41 20.58 31.63 -31.34
CA GLU A 41 21.03 32.33 -30.12
C GLU A 41 22.30 31.70 -29.54
N ALA A 42 22.41 30.36 -29.57
CA ALA A 42 23.59 29.63 -29.12
C ALA A 42 24.83 29.90 -29.97
N ARG A 43 24.67 30.00 -31.30
CA ARG A 43 25.76 30.40 -32.21
C ARG A 43 26.23 31.81 -31.96
N LYS A 44 25.31 32.74 -31.69
CA LYS A 44 25.67 34.12 -31.32
C LYS A 44 26.43 34.16 -30.00
N ALA A 45 26.03 33.33 -29.02
CA ALA A 45 26.77 33.18 -27.78
C ALA A 45 28.19 32.64 -28.02
N ASP A 46 28.35 31.63 -28.88
CA ASP A 46 29.68 31.10 -29.25
C ASP A 46 30.58 32.16 -29.90
N VAL A 47 30.04 32.96 -30.83
CA VAL A 47 30.78 34.06 -31.47
C VAL A 47 31.20 35.08 -30.41
N LEU A 48 30.28 35.50 -29.56
CA LEU A 48 30.55 36.47 -28.48
C LEU A 48 31.63 35.95 -27.51
N ILE A 49 31.61 34.65 -27.18
CA ILE A 49 32.64 33.98 -26.37
C ILE A 49 34.00 34.03 -27.05
N SER A 50 34.05 33.86 -28.38
CA SER A 50 35.30 33.87 -29.14
C SER A 50 35.91 35.27 -29.33
N GLU A 51 35.08 36.31 -29.32
CA GLU A 51 35.48 37.69 -29.64
C GLU A 51 35.69 38.57 -28.39
N THR A 52 35.29 38.09 -27.20
CA THR A 52 35.24 38.92 -25.98
C THR A 52 36.05 38.34 -24.83
N GLN A 53 36.60 39.20 -23.98
CA GLN A 53 37.36 38.78 -22.81
C GLN A 53 36.46 38.03 -21.79
N PRO A 54 36.90 36.87 -21.25
CA PRO A 54 36.10 36.07 -20.31
C PRO A 54 35.59 36.82 -19.08
N LEU A 55 36.39 37.71 -18.48
CA LEU A 55 35.99 38.48 -17.30
C LEU A 55 34.82 39.42 -17.58
N TRP A 56 34.78 40.03 -18.77
CA TRP A 56 33.68 40.88 -19.17
C TRP A 56 32.39 40.07 -19.38
N LEU A 57 32.50 38.87 -19.97
CA LEU A 57 31.36 37.97 -20.16
C LEU A 57 30.78 37.49 -18.84
N ILE A 58 31.62 37.05 -17.88
CA ILE A 58 31.16 36.60 -16.56
C ILE A 58 30.38 37.70 -15.84
N LYS A 59 30.82 38.97 -15.97
CA LYS A 59 30.17 40.11 -15.32
C LYS A 59 28.82 40.48 -15.94
N ASN A 60 28.68 40.39 -17.26
CA ASN A 60 27.49 40.88 -17.97
C ASN A 60 26.52 39.77 -18.36
N TYR A 61 27.00 38.55 -18.57
CA TYR A 61 26.25 37.38 -19.01
C TYR A 61 26.67 36.15 -18.20
N PRO A 62 26.36 36.11 -16.88
CA PRO A 62 26.84 35.06 -15.98
C PRO A 62 26.35 33.65 -16.35
N LEU A 63 25.32 33.53 -17.19
CA LEU A 63 24.77 32.27 -17.68
C LEU A 63 24.72 32.24 -19.21
N LEU A 64 25.67 32.90 -19.88
CA LEU A 64 25.76 32.97 -21.34
C LEU A 64 25.69 31.59 -21.99
N GLY A 65 24.73 31.41 -22.89
CA GLY A 65 24.59 30.19 -23.68
C GLY A 65 23.98 29.00 -22.94
N VAL A 66 23.50 29.19 -21.70
CA VAL A 66 22.89 28.10 -20.91
C VAL A 66 21.40 27.95 -21.28
N PRO A 67 20.93 26.75 -21.68
CA PRO A 67 19.54 26.53 -22.03
C PRO A 67 18.62 26.40 -20.82
N PHE A 68 17.37 26.84 -20.96
CA PHE A 68 16.33 26.69 -19.94
C PHE A 68 14.91 26.56 -20.53
N THR A 69 13.95 26.21 -19.68
CA THR A 69 12.53 26.05 -20.04
C THR A 69 11.62 26.99 -19.24
N VAL A 70 10.48 27.37 -19.81
CA VAL A 70 9.56 28.34 -19.22
C VAL A 70 8.17 27.73 -19.10
N LYS A 71 7.57 27.74 -17.90
CA LYS A 71 6.18 27.34 -17.74
C LYS A 71 5.26 28.23 -18.58
N GLU A 72 4.29 27.67 -19.30
CA GLU A 72 3.41 28.41 -20.22
C GLU A 72 2.65 29.57 -19.57
N SER A 73 2.39 29.52 -18.26
CA SER A 73 1.80 30.63 -17.51
C SER A 73 2.77 31.80 -17.25
N CYS A 74 4.06 31.63 -17.46
CA CYS A 74 5.08 32.66 -17.33
C CYS A 74 5.43 33.16 -18.74
N ALA A 75 5.15 34.42 -19.05
CA ALA A 75 5.25 34.93 -20.41
C ALA A 75 6.66 34.76 -21.01
N LEU A 76 6.73 34.11 -22.16
CA LEU A 76 7.89 34.09 -23.06
C LEU A 76 7.46 34.72 -24.37
N ARG A 77 8.12 35.79 -24.79
CA ARG A 77 7.72 36.60 -25.93
C ARG A 77 7.53 35.75 -27.19
N GLY A 78 6.35 35.89 -27.79
CA GLY A 78 5.93 35.18 -28.99
C GLY A 78 5.41 33.76 -28.72
N ALA A 79 5.57 33.19 -27.52
CA ALA A 79 5.05 31.86 -27.18
C ALA A 79 3.59 31.93 -26.69
N PRO A 80 2.86 30.78 -26.66
CA PRO A 80 1.52 30.70 -26.09
C PRO A 80 1.45 31.19 -24.63
N LEU A 81 0.37 31.89 -24.28
CA LEU A 81 0.02 32.34 -22.93
C LEU A 81 -1.49 32.12 -22.70
N THR A 82 -1.92 30.89 -23.00
CA THR A 82 -3.32 30.46 -22.97
C THR A 82 -3.74 30.00 -21.56
N GLY A 83 -2.79 29.58 -20.73
CA GLY A 83 -3.05 28.96 -19.44
C GLY A 83 -3.76 27.62 -19.61
N GLY A 84 -3.45 26.87 -20.67
CA GLY A 84 -4.10 25.61 -21.02
C GLY A 84 -5.60 25.70 -21.37
N SER A 85 -6.20 26.89 -21.49
CA SER A 85 -7.64 27.02 -21.76
C SER A 85 -7.96 27.09 -23.25
N LEU A 86 -8.97 26.31 -23.69
CA LEU A 86 -9.44 26.34 -25.08
C LEU A 86 -10.01 27.71 -25.48
N ALA A 87 -10.66 28.41 -24.55
CA ALA A 87 -11.21 29.74 -24.80
C ALA A 87 -10.14 30.78 -25.12
N ARG A 88 -8.89 30.52 -24.70
CA ARG A 88 -7.74 31.40 -24.93
C ARG A 88 -6.80 30.85 -26.00
N LYS A 89 -7.25 29.87 -26.79
CA LYS A 89 -6.46 29.29 -27.89
C LYS A 89 -6.04 30.39 -28.87
N GLY A 90 -4.73 30.50 -29.11
CA GLY A 90 -4.15 31.51 -29.98
C GLY A 90 -3.62 32.77 -29.27
N VAL A 91 -3.91 32.95 -27.97
CA VAL A 91 -3.30 34.03 -27.18
C VAL A 91 -1.80 33.77 -27.01
N ARG A 92 -0.99 34.77 -27.35
CA ARG A 92 0.46 34.73 -27.27
C ARG A 92 1.00 35.89 -26.45
N ALA A 93 2.11 35.66 -25.75
CA ALA A 93 2.78 36.69 -24.98
C ALA A 93 3.40 37.75 -25.90
N SER A 94 3.08 39.02 -25.69
CA SER A 94 3.65 40.16 -26.45
C SER A 94 5.03 40.58 -25.92
N VAL A 95 5.31 40.29 -24.65
CA VAL A 95 6.54 40.59 -23.91
C VAL A 95 7.01 39.36 -23.14
N ASP A 96 8.28 39.34 -22.72
CA ASP A 96 8.75 38.38 -21.73
C ASP A 96 8.26 38.82 -20.34
N GLY A 97 7.88 37.87 -19.49
CA GLY A 97 7.67 38.14 -18.07
C GLY A 97 9.00 38.54 -17.42
N GLU A 98 8.96 39.33 -16.36
CA GLU A 98 10.15 40.02 -15.86
C GLU A 98 11.27 39.05 -15.45
N ALA A 99 10.94 37.98 -14.74
CA ALA A 99 11.91 36.94 -14.39
C ALA A 99 12.52 36.22 -15.61
N VAL A 100 11.75 36.03 -16.68
CA VAL A 100 12.22 35.43 -17.94
C VAL A 100 13.12 36.43 -18.68
N ALA A 101 12.76 37.71 -18.68
CA ALA A 101 13.55 38.79 -19.27
C ALA A 101 14.93 38.91 -18.58
N HIS A 102 14.97 38.84 -17.24
CA HIS A 102 16.23 38.85 -16.48
C HIS A 102 17.13 37.65 -16.81
N LEU A 103 16.56 36.44 -16.91
CA LEU A 103 17.33 35.25 -17.31
C LEU A 103 17.90 35.37 -18.73
N LYS A 104 17.12 35.88 -19.68
CA LYS A 104 17.60 36.14 -21.05
C LYS A 104 18.68 37.23 -21.07
N ALA A 105 18.52 38.29 -20.28
CA ALA A 105 19.52 39.35 -20.15
C ALA A 105 20.84 38.83 -19.55
N ALA A 106 20.77 37.84 -18.66
CA ALA A 106 21.94 37.13 -18.13
C ALA A 106 22.60 36.16 -19.13
N GLY A 107 22.05 36.04 -20.34
CA GLY A 107 22.57 35.23 -21.44
C GLY A 107 21.97 33.84 -21.59
N CYS A 108 20.92 33.49 -20.83
CA CYS A 108 20.24 32.20 -20.97
C CYS A 108 19.40 32.11 -22.24
N ILE A 109 19.27 30.89 -22.76
CA ILE A 109 18.57 30.59 -24.02
C ILE A 109 17.30 29.78 -23.73
N PRO A 110 16.09 30.34 -23.93
CA PRO A 110 14.86 29.59 -23.72
C PRO A 110 14.67 28.56 -24.84
N LEU A 111 14.35 27.31 -24.50
CA LEU A 111 14.16 26.22 -25.47
C LEU A 111 12.71 26.05 -25.92
N LEU A 112 11.75 26.29 -25.01
CA LEU A 112 10.32 26.00 -25.20
C LEU A 112 9.47 26.59 -24.07
N VAL A 113 8.15 26.51 -24.23
CA VAL A 113 7.17 26.63 -23.13
C VAL A 113 6.60 25.28 -22.72
N SER A 114 6.51 25.03 -21.41
CA SER A 114 6.06 23.75 -20.84
C SER A 114 4.61 23.77 -20.34
N ASN A 115 4.02 22.58 -20.24
CA ASN A 115 2.61 22.38 -20.00
C ASN A 115 2.17 22.70 -18.56
N THR A 116 0.98 23.30 -18.45
CA THR A 116 0.32 23.70 -17.19
C THR A 116 -1.15 23.24 -17.24
N PRO A 117 -1.83 22.92 -16.12
CA PRO A 117 -3.26 22.71 -16.13
C PRO A 117 -4.02 23.98 -16.47
N GLU A 118 -5.27 23.81 -16.89
CA GLU A 118 -6.15 24.92 -17.23
C GLU A 118 -6.22 25.95 -16.08
N TYR A 119 -5.88 27.21 -16.39
CA TYR A 119 -5.77 28.33 -15.45
C TYR A 119 -4.82 28.12 -14.27
N CYS A 120 -3.92 27.13 -14.35
CA CYS A 120 -3.12 26.66 -13.22
C CYS A 120 -3.96 26.06 -12.07
N LEU A 121 -5.22 25.69 -12.32
CA LEU A 121 -6.21 25.26 -11.32
C LEU A 121 -6.40 23.73 -11.33
N ASN A 122 -5.29 22.99 -11.19
CA ASN A 122 -5.33 21.55 -10.95
C ASN A 122 -4.02 21.05 -10.35
N TRP A 123 -4.08 19.93 -9.62
CA TRP A 123 -2.93 19.21 -9.05
C TRP A 123 -2.35 18.15 -9.99
N GLU A 124 -2.84 18.13 -11.23
CA GLU A 124 -2.27 17.40 -12.35
C GLU A 124 -2.16 18.34 -13.54
N SER A 125 -0.99 18.42 -14.16
CA SER A 125 -0.79 19.10 -15.45
C SER A 125 -1.59 18.42 -16.57
N TYR A 126 -2.87 18.75 -16.65
CA TYR A 126 -3.80 18.33 -17.69
C TYR A 126 -4.65 19.52 -18.13
N ASN A 127 -4.78 19.67 -19.44
CA ASN A 127 -5.70 20.60 -20.07
C ASN A 127 -6.15 20.07 -21.44
N HIS A 128 -7.14 20.70 -22.06
CA HIS A 128 -7.69 20.27 -23.36
C HIS A 128 -6.87 20.74 -24.57
N VAL A 129 -5.93 21.68 -24.39
CA VAL A 129 -5.09 22.24 -25.47
C VAL A 129 -3.92 21.30 -25.79
N THR A 130 -3.14 20.93 -24.78
CA THR A 130 -1.89 20.16 -24.89
C THR A 130 -2.06 18.73 -24.35
N GLY A 131 -3.11 18.47 -23.57
CA GLY A 131 -3.34 17.18 -22.94
C GLY A 131 -2.59 17.04 -21.62
N ARG A 132 -2.35 15.78 -21.21
CA ARG A 132 -1.79 15.44 -19.91
C ARG A 132 -0.28 15.29 -19.96
N THR A 133 0.42 15.85 -18.98
CA THR A 133 1.83 15.57 -18.71
C THR A 133 1.98 14.36 -17.79
N LEU A 134 2.91 13.47 -18.11
CA LEU A 134 3.16 12.23 -17.38
C LEU A 134 4.47 12.33 -16.60
N ASN A 135 4.51 11.68 -15.44
CA ASN A 135 5.69 11.64 -14.60
C ASN A 135 6.82 10.81 -15.26
N PRO A 136 8.09 11.28 -15.24
CA PRO A 136 9.20 10.61 -15.92
C PRO A 136 9.70 9.34 -15.20
N TYR A 137 9.36 9.13 -13.92
CA TYR A 137 9.70 7.90 -13.17
C TYR A 137 8.61 6.82 -13.32
N ASP A 138 7.34 7.23 -13.47
CA ASP A 138 6.20 6.33 -13.71
C ASP A 138 5.06 7.08 -14.43
N ASN A 139 4.89 6.81 -15.73
CA ASN A 139 3.91 7.52 -16.56
C ASN A 139 2.43 7.32 -16.15
N ARG A 140 2.14 6.39 -15.23
CA ARG A 140 0.81 6.18 -14.64
C ARG A 140 0.50 7.21 -13.53
N ARG A 141 1.47 8.07 -13.21
CA ARG A 141 1.42 9.02 -12.10
C ARG A 141 1.54 10.45 -12.59
N THR A 142 1.00 11.36 -11.78
CA THR A 142 1.03 12.79 -12.08
C THR A 142 2.45 13.35 -11.98
N ALA A 143 2.78 14.28 -12.88
CA ALA A 143 3.99 15.11 -12.77
C ALA A 143 3.82 16.27 -11.77
N GLY A 144 2.65 16.38 -11.12
CA GLY A 144 2.30 17.44 -10.18
C GLY A 144 1.42 18.50 -10.81
N GLY A 145 1.05 19.49 -9.98
CA GLY A 145 0.17 20.60 -10.34
C GLY A 145 0.78 21.59 -11.32
N SER A 146 0.63 22.89 -11.10
CA SER A 146 0.73 23.80 -12.24
C SER A 146 2.07 23.86 -12.97
N SER A 147 3.20 23.63 -12.30
CA SER A 147 4.52 23.52 -12.96
C SER A 147 4.93 22.08 -13.27
N GLY A 148 3.98 21.15 -13.46
CA GLY A 148 4.25 19.73 -13.75
C GLY A 148 4.98 19.50 -15.07
N GLY A 149 4.77 20.36 -16.09
CA GLY A 149 5.56 20.36 -17.33
C GLY A 149 7.05 20.60 -17.08
N GLU A 150 7.37 21.67 -16.34
CA GLU A 150 8.76 21.97 -15.90
C GLU A 150 9.33 20.82 -15.07
N GLY A 151 8.55 20.33 -14.09
CA GLY A 151 8.94 19.20 -13.24
C GLY A 151 9.34 17.97 -14.05
N ALA A 152 8.52 17.58 -15.02
CA ALA A 152 8.78 16.41 -15.86
C ALA A 152 9.99 16.60 -16.80
N LEU A 153 10.17 17.79 -17.37
CA LEU A 153 11.32 18.10 -18.25
C LEU A 153 12.63 18.08 -17.48
N ILE A 154 12.69 18.74 -16.32
CA ILE A 154 13.88 18.79 -15.49
C ILE A 154 14.16 17.39 -14.91
N GLY A 155 13.14 16.69 -14.40
CA GLY A 155 13.26 15.35 -13.82
C GLY A 155 13.70 14.26 -14.80
N SER A 156 13.30 14.36 -16.08
CA SER A 156 13.74 13.46 -17.16
C SER A 156 15.12 13.80 -17.72
N GLY A 157 15.73 14.89 -17.23
CA GLY A 157 17.01 15.40 -17.70
C GLY A 157 16.95 16.20 -19.01
N ALA A 158 15.74 16.53 -19.50
CA ALA A 158 15.50 17.29 -20.72
C ALA A 158 15.56 18.82 -20.53
N SER A 159 15.71 19.28 -19.29
CA SER A 159 16.05 20.66 -18.96
C SER A 159 17.03 20.71 -17.78
N LEU A 160 17.87 21.74 -17.72
CA LEU A 160 18.77 21.96 -16.59
C LEU A 160 18.03 22.65 -15.43
N PHE A 161 17.26 23.68 -15.78
CA PHE A 161 16.43 24.45 -14.88
C PHE A 161 15.26 25.07 -15.65
N GLY A 162 14.25 25.52 -14.92
CA GLY A 162 13.08 26.17 -15.49
C GLY A 162 12.43 27.19 -14.57
N VAL A 163 11.55 27.99 -15.17
CA VAL A 163 10.78 29.03 -14.46
C VAL A 163 9.42 28.48 -14.08
N GLY A 164 9.16 28.35 -12.78
CA GLY A 164 7.87 27.92 -12.23
C GLY A 164 7.15 29.06 -11.50
N SER A 165 5.92 28.79 -11.07
CA SER A 165 5.15 29.68 -10.19
C SER A 165 4.41 28.89 -9.12
N ASP A 166 4.18 29.49 -7.95
CA ASP A 166 3.72 28.84 -6.73
C ASP A 166 2.68 29.69 -5.97
N VAL A 167 1.46 29.14 -5.83
CA VAL A 167 0.35 29.67 -5.00
C VAL A 167 0.00 28.72 -3.84
N ALA A 168 0.09 27.42 -4.09
CA ALA A 168 -0.26 26.36 -3.14
C ALA A 168 0.73 25.18 -3.14
N GLY A 169 1.99 25.44 -3.53
CA GLY A 169 3.02 24.41 -3.75
C GLY A 169 3.35 24.15 -5.20
N SER A 170 2.98 25.03 -6.13
CA SER A 170 3.14 24.75 -7.57
C SER A 170 4.59 24.77 -8.09
N ILE A 171 5.57 25.16 -7.29
CA ILE A 171 7.00 24.87 -7.55
C ILE A 171 7.41 23.59 -6.81
N ARG A 172 7.03 23.47 -5.54
CA ARG A 172 7.50 22.43 -4.61
C ARG A 172 6.89 21.04 -4.85
N VAL A 173 5.60 20.95 -5.14
CA VAL A 173 4.89 19.67 -5.39
C VAL A 173 5.35 19.03 -6.70
N PRO A 174 5.41 19.75 -7.84
CA PRO A 174 6.07 19.21 -9.03
C PRO A 174 7.53 18.85 -8.79
N ALA A 175 8.28 19.64 -8.01
CA ALA A 175 9.65 19.28 -7.68
C ALA A 175 9.73 17.95 -6.90
N HIS A 176 8.87 17.78 -5.91
CA HIS A 176 8.73 16.55 -5.11
C HIS A 176 8.36 15.34 -5.95
N PHE A 177 7.38 15.44 -6.85
CA PHE A 177 6.96 14.30 -7.68
C PHE A 177 7.97 13.91 -8.75
N ASN A 178 8.81 14.85 -9.20
CA ASN A 178 9.81 14.61 -10.25
C ASN A 178 11.25 14.57 -9.73
N GLY A 179 11.46 14.59 -8.41
CA GLY A 179 12.77 14.37 -7.78
C GLY A 179 13.80 15.45 -8.08
N ILE A 180 13.37 16.68 -8.28
CA ILE A 180 14.23 17.83 -8.59
C ILE A 180 14.15 18.86 -7.45
N PHE A 181 14.97 19.90 -7.49
CA PHE A 181 14.88 21.00 -6.54
C PHE A 181 13.87 22.05 -7.04
N GLY A 182 13.17 22.68 -6.12
CA GLY A 182 12.26 23.79 -6.42
C GLY A 182 12.25 24.78 -5.27
N HIS A 183 12.46 26.05 -5.57
CA HIS A 183 12.50 27.10 -4.56
C HIS A 183 11.34 28.07 -4.73
N LYS A 184 10.47 28.11 -3.71
CA LYS A 184 9.48 29.16 -3.55
C LYS A 184 10.12 30.33 -2.79
N PRO A 185 10.40 31.47 -3.43
CA PRO A 185 11.09 32.57 -2.77
C PRO A 185 10.21 33.25 -1.71
N THR A 186 10.84 34.14 -0.96
CA THR A 186 10.13 35.13 -0.13
C THR A 186 9.10 35.88 -0.96
N ALA A 187 7.89 36.07 -0.39
CA ALA A 187 6.82 36.79 -1.07
C ALA A 187 7.26 38.20 -1.52
N GLY A 188 7.02 38.54 -2.78
CA GLY A 188 7.42 39.81 -3.38
C GLY A 188 8.92 39.98 -3.66
N ALA A 189 9.75 38.93 -3.51
CA ALA A 189 11.17 39.02 -3.86
C ALA A 189 11.43 38.91 -5.38
N ILE A 190 10.60 38.14 -6.10
CA ILE A 190 10.61 38.05 -7.56
C ILE A 190 9.30 38.64 -8.07
N SER A 191 9.41 39.46 -9.12
CA SER A 191 8.24 40.03 -9.80
C SER A 191 7.37 38.95 -10.43
N ILE A 192 6.06 39.13 -10.31
CA ILE A 192 5.08 38.26 -10.96
C ILE A 192 4.65 38.78 -12.33
N ASP A 193 5.16 39.93 -12.78
CA ASP A 193 4.77 40.57 -14.03
C ASP A 193 5.00 39.65 -15.24
N GLY A 194 3.95 39.53 -16.05
CA GLY A 194 3.89 38.58 -17.17
C GLY A 194 3.44 37.17 -16.79
N HIS A 195 3.00 36.91 -15.55
CA HIS A 195 2.32 35.67 -15.18
C HIS A 195 0.83 35.67 -15.59
N PHE A 196 0.28 34.50 -15.93
CA PHE A 196 -1.15 34.27 -16.13
C PHE A 196 -1.65 33.05 -15.31
N PRO A 197 -2.79 33.13 -14.61
CA PRO A 197 -3.63 34.30 -14.46
C PRO A 197 -2.98 35.36 -13.55
N MET A 198 -3.46 36.59 -13.67
CA MET A 198 -3.00 37.74 -12.88
C MET A 198 -4.20 38.40 -12.20
N SER A 199 -3.97 38.97 -11.03
CA SER A 199 -4.94 39.75 -10.27
C SER A 199 -4.34 41.13 -9.97
N THR A 200 -5.20 42.13 -9.86
CA THR A 200 -4.80 43.48 -9.42
C THR A 200 -4.75 43.61 -7.89
N ASP A 201 -5.17 42.59 -7.15
CA ASP A 201 -5.15 42.58 -5.68
C ASP A 201 -3.73 42.41 -5.13
N GLU A 202 -3.26 43.36 -4.31
CA GLU A 202 -1.95 43.29 -3.67
C GLU A 202 -1.75 42.04 -2.81
N LYS A 203 -2.84 41.49 -2.23
CA LYS A 203 -2.76 40.24 -1.45
C LYS A 203 -2.46 39.04 -2.34
N PHE A 204 -2.93 39.05 -3.60
CA PHE A 204 -2.61 38.00 -4.56
C PHE A 204 -1.11 37.99 -4.89
N ALA A 205 -0.50 39.17 -5.02
CA ALA A 205 0.94 39.32 -5.24
C ALA A 205 1.80 38.83 -4.06
N ARG A 206 1.22 38.69 -2.86
CA ARG A 206 1.89 38.08 -1.70
C ARG A 206 1.74 36.56 -1.64
N LEU A 207 0.71 36.01 -2.28
CA LEU A 207 0.41 34.57 -2.30
C LEU A 207 1.10 33.86 -3.47
N LEU A 208 1.04 34.46 -4.67
CA LEU A 208 1.71 33.99 -5.88
C LEU A 208 3.18 34.41 -5.87
N THR A 209 4.06 33.46 -6.11
CA THR A 209 5.49 33.73 -6.36
C THR A 209 5.97 33.04 -7.63
N VAL A 210 6.83 33.70 -8.40
CA VAL A 210 7.60 33.08 -9.49
C VAL A 210 8.96 32.67 -8.93
N GLY A 211 9.49 31.51 -9.33
CA GLY A 211 10.75 31.01 -8.75
C GLY A 211 11.41 29.90 -9.57
N PRO A 212 12.67 29.57 -9.26
CA PRO A 212 13.45 28.59 -10.01
C PRO A 212 13.15 27.14 -9.61
N MET A 213 13.20 26.26 -10.60
CA MET A 213 13.24 24.81 -10.46
C MET A 213 14.51 24.30 -11.14
N ALA A 214 15.27 23.39 -10.52
CA ALA A 214 16.58 22.98 -11.06
C ALA A 214 16.91 21.53 -10.70
N ARG A 215 17.80 20.89 -11.50
CA ARG A 215 18.33 19.56 -11.16
C ARG A 215 19.29 19.58 -9.98
N TYR A 216 20.00 20.69 -9.76
CA TYR A 216 21.03 20.79 -8.73
C TYR A 216 20.77 21.94 -7.76
N ALA A 217 21.01 21.71 -6.46
CA ALA A 217 20.77 22.73 -5.43
C ALA A 217 21.70 23.93 -5.61
N LYS A 218 22.94 23.69 -6.06
CA LYS A 218 23.96 24.73 -6.27
C LYS A 218 23.57 25.79 -7.30
N ASP A 219 22.61 25.49 -8.19
CA ASP A 219 22.19 26.42 -9.25
C ASP A 219 21.14 27.42 -8.74
N LEU A 220 20.39 27.06 -7.68
CA LEU A 220 19.28 27.87 -7.18
C LEU A 220 19.67 29.29 -6.72
N PRO A 221 20.79 29.54 -5.99
CA PRO A 221 21.16 30.89 -5.57
C PRO A 221 21.38 31.85 -6.75
N THR A 222 22.12 31.41 -7.77
CA THR A 222 22.40 32.23 -8.96
C THR A 222 21.13 32.53 -9.74
N LEU A 223 20.28 31.51 -9.94
CA LEU A 223 18.99 31.68 -10.61
C LEU A 223 18.09 32.66 -9.85
N LEU A 224 18.01 32.50 -8.52
CA LEU A 224 17.22 33.36 -7.66
C LEU A 224 17.72 34.82 -7.69
N HIS A 225 19.04 35.04 -7.64
CA HIS A 225 19.65 36.36 -7.76
C HIS A 225 19.25 37.05 -9.07
N ILE A 226 19.40 36.35 -10.20
CA ILE A 226 19.08 36.90 -11.53
C ILE A 226 17.58 37.18 -11.64
N MET A 227 16.72 36.22 -11.27
CA MET A 227 15.27 36.38 -11.37
C MET A 227 14.74 37.53 -10.51
N ALA A 228 15.33 37.77 -9.33
CA ALA A 228 14.95 38.87 -8.44
C ALA A 228 15.33 40.26 -8.99
N GLY A 229 16.28 40.35 -9.94
CA GLY A 229 16.68 41.59 -10.56
C GLY A 229 17.06 42.66 -9.52
N PRO A 230 16.48 43.89 -9.57
CA PRO A 230 16.76 44.94 -8.58
C PRO A 230 16.48 44.53 -7.12
N ASN A 231 15.60 43.55 -6.89
CA ASN A 231 15.27 43.06 -5.55
C ASN A 231 16.29 42.06 -5.00
N ALA A 232 17.28 41.61 -5.77
CA ALA A 232 18.25 40.59 -5.37
C ALA A 232 19.01 40.95 -4.08
N ALA A 233 19.34 42.23 -3.88
CA ALA A 233 20.01 42.72 -2.67
C ALA A 233 19.23 42.41 -1.38
N ARG A 234 17.89 42.35 -1.46
CA ARG A 234 17.02 42.05 -0.29
C ARG A 234 17.15 40.60 0.15
N LEU A 235 17.52 39.69 -0.74
CA LEU A 235 17.67 38.26 -0.47
C LEU A 235 19.01 37.92 0.19
N ARG A 236 19.97 38.86 0.20
CA ARG A 236 21.28 38.72 0.86
C ARG A 236 22.04 37.46 0.44
N LEU A 237 21.92 37.07 -0.84
CA LEU A 237 22.51 35.82 -1.35
C LEU A 237 24.05 35.84 -1.38
N ASP A 238 24.64 37.03 -1.37
CA ASP A 238 26.09 37.24 -1.38
C ASP A 238 26.73 37.14 0.02
N GLU A 239 25.91 37.12 1.08
CA GLU A 239 26.41 36.91 2.44
C GLU A 239 26.80 35.45 2.66
N SER A 240 28.01 35.23 3.15
CA SER A 240 28.48 33.89 3.51
C SER A 240 27.61 33.29 4.61
N VAL A 241 27.07 32.10 4.35
CA VAL A 241 26.34 31.29 5.33
C VAL A 241 27.18 30.08 5.66
N HIS A 242 27.53 29.90 6.93
CA HIS A 242 28.19 28.69 7.41
C HIS A 242 27.15 27.75 8.01
N THR A 243 27.08 26.53 7.49
CA THR A 243 26.09 25.51 7.90
C THR A 243 26.07 25.28 9.42
N LYS A 244 27.22 25.35 10.08
CA LYS A 244 27.37 25.17 11.54
C LYS A 244 26.62 26.22 12.38
N ASP A 245 26.34 27.39 11.80
CA ASP A 245 25.66 28.49 12.49
C ASP A 245 24.13 28.40 12.33
N ILE A 246 23.62 27.35 11.68
CA ILE A 246 22.18 27.15 11.43
C ILE A 246 21.56 26.25 12.50
N ARG A 247 20.42 26.67 13.05
CA ARG A 247 19.55 25.85 13.90
C ARG A 247 18.48 25.15 13.06
N ILE A 248 18.25 23.86 13.31
CA ILE A 248 17.27 23.07 12.57
C ILE A 248 16.09 22.75 13.47
N LEU A 249 14.93 23.26 13.09
CA LEU A 249 13.64 22.93 13.65
C LEU A 249 12.97 21.88 12.75
N TYR A 250 12.18 20.96 13.28
CA TYR A 250 11.47 19.99 12.43
C TYR A 250 10.13 19.55 13.00
N ALA A 251 9.22 19.15 12.10
CA ALA A 251 7.98 18.45 12.43
C ALA A 251 7.66 17.40 11.36
N GLU A 252 7.04 16.29 11.75
CA GLU A 252 6.76 15.15 10.87
C GLU A 252 5.39 15.21 10.17
N ASP A 253 4.48 16.05 10.68
CA ASP A 253 3.16 16.33 10.12
C ASP A 253 2.60 17.65 10.70
N MET A 254 1.44 18.09 10.19
CA MET A 254 0.76 19.32 10.62
C MET A 254 0.03 19.17 11.96
N GLY A 255 0.01 17.98 12.58
CA GLY A 255 -0.88 17.65 13.69
C GLY A 255 -2.21 17.02 13.23
N PHE A 256 -3.05 16.64 14.20
CA PHE A 256 -4.31 15.93 13.95
C PHE A 256 -5.43 16.89 13.52
N ASN A 257 -5.98 16.64 12.33
CA ASN A 257 -7.24 17.22 11.85
C ASN A 257 -7.93 16.13 10.98
N LEU A 258 -9.26 16.04 11.04
CA LEU A 258 -10.05 14.99 10.38
C LEU A 258 -9.83 14.93 8.86
N GLY A 259 -9.44 16.04 8.24
CA GLY A 259 -9.14 16.12 6.80
C GLY A 259 -7.69 15.83 6.41
N HIS A 260 -6.76 15.72 7.36
CA HIS A 260 -5.33 15.58 7.03
C HIS A 260 -5.00 14.21 6.44
N ILE A 261 -4.21 14.24 5.37
CA ILE A 261 -3.62 13.03 4.80
C ILE A 261 -2.39 12.66 5.63
N PRO A 262 -2.29 11.44 6.16
CA PRO A 262 -1.12 10.99 6.88
C PRO A 262 0.13 11.05 6.00
N VAL A 263 1.24 11.49 6.56
CA VAL A 263 2.54 11.49 5.87
C VAL A 263 3.08 10.06 5.80
N ASP A 264 3.44 9.62 4.60
CA ASP A 264 4.05 8.32 4.32
C ASP A 264 5.32 8.11 5.15
N ASP A 265 5.48 6.89 5.67
CA ASP A 265 6.65 6.51 6.47
C ASP A 265 7.97 6.79 5.74
N ASP A 266 8.03 6.59 4.42
CA ASP A 266 9.26 6.80 3.66
C ASP A 266 9.69 8.29 3.68
N ILE A 267 8.73 9.21 3.73
CA ILE A 267 8.97 10.67 3.84
C ILE A 267 9.36 11.03 5.27
N LYS A 268 8.66 10.50 6.28
CA LYS A 268 9.04 10.68 7.70
C LYS A 268 10.47 10.18 7.95
N MET A 269 10.82 9.02 7.39
CA MET A 269 12.17 8.47 7.47
C MET A 269 13.21 9.34 6.74
N ALA A 270 12.88 9.87 5.56
CA ALA A 270 13.77 10.81 4.87
C ALA A 270 14.03 12.08 5.71
N LEU A 271 12.99 12.62 6.34
CA LEU A 271 13.09 13.75 7.27
C LEU A 271 13.99 13.40 8.47
N TYR A 272 13.77 12.27 9.15
CA TYR A 272 14.61 11.89 10.29
C TYR A 272 16.05 11.58 9.89
N ARG A 273 16.30 11.05 8.69
CA ARG A 273 17.68 10.88 8.17
C ARG A 273 18.36 12.23 8.01
N ALA A 274 17.67 13.23 7.45
CA ALA A 274 18.18 14.58 7.33
C ALA A 274 18.48 15.20 8.72
N VAL A 275 17.53 15.12 9.66
CA VAL A 275 17.72 15.60 11.04
C VAL A 275 18.89 14.90 11.73
N LYS A 276 18.96 13.57 11.63
CA LYS A 276 20.04 12.77 12.22
C LYS A 276 21.40 13.13 11.63
N TYR A 277 21.46 13.39 10.32
CA TYR A 277 22.68 13.81 9.65
C TYR A 277 23.22 15.10 10.27
N PHE A 278 22.41 16.15 10.36
CA PHE A 278 22.87 17.42 10.94
C PHE A 278 23.16 17.34 12.44
N LYS A 279 22.37 16.57 13.19
CA LYS A 279 22.66 16.28 14.60
C LYS A 279 24.04 15.62 14.77
N GLY A 280 24.38 14.68 13.89
CA GLY A 280 25.69 14.02 13.86
C GLY A 280 26.85 14.95 13.50
N HIS A 281 26.58 16.08 12.83
CA HIS A 281 27.55 17.12 12.49
C HIS A 281 27.58 18.28 13.51
N GLY A 282 26.94 18.11 14.67
CA GLY A 282 27.02 19.05 15.79
C GLY A 282 26.07 20.24 15.72
N LEU A 283 25.09 20.25 14.82
CA LEU A 283 24.08 21.31 14.75
C LEU A 283 22.95 21.08 15.76
N SER A 284 22.35 22.18 16.26
CA SER A 284 21.12 22.09 17.05
C SER A 284 19.96 21.57 16.19
N THR A 285 19.28 20.54 16.68
CA THR A 285 18.12 19.92 16.02
C THR A 285 17.00 19.74 17.05
N GLU A 286 15.91 20.46 16.86
CA GLU A 286 14.81 20.54 17.81
C GLU A 286 13.47 20.26 17.11
N ARG A 287 12.61 19.47 17.76
CA ARG A 287 11.24 19.28 17.28
C ARG A 287 10.49 20.57 17.61
N ALA A 288 9.83 21.16 16.61
CA ALA A 288 9.06 22.39 16.78
C ALA A 288 7.57 22.10 16.78
N GLU A 289 6.85 22.77 17.66
CA GLU A 289 5.38 22.78 17.71
C GLU A 289 4.94 24.23 17.56
N PHE A 290 4.23 24.52 16.47
CA PHE A 290 3.67 25.83 16.20
C PHE A 290 2.18 25.80 16.51
N GLU A 291 1.70 26.83 17.21
CA GLU A 291 0.29 26.94 17.56
C GLU A 291 -0.52 27.12 16.28
N HIS A 292 -1.66 26.45 16.20
CA HIS A 292 -2.57 26.50 15.06
C HIS A 292 -2.03 25.94 13.74
N MET A 293 -0.94 25.17 13.76
CA MET A 293 -0.42 24.50 12.56
C MET A 293 -1.36 23.40 12.04
N ALA A 294 -2.16 22.79 12.92
CA ALA A 294 -3.15 21.75 12.58
C ALA A 294 -4.35 22.30 11.80
N GLU A 295 -4.59 23.60 11.90
CA GLU A 295 -5.58 24.38 11.17
C GLU A 295 -4.97 25.00 9.90
N GLY A 296 -3.78 24.56 9.50
CA GLY A 296 -3.03 25.19 8.41
C GLY A 296 -3.76 25.22 7.06
N MET A 297 -4.71 24.31 6.82
CA MET A 297 -5.58 24.34 5.65
C MET A 297 -6.61 25.48 5.73
N GLU A 298 -7.28 25.61 6.87
CA GLU A 298 -8.26 26.64 7.16
C GLU A 298 -7.62 28.03 7.12
N LEU A 299 -6.42 28.17 7.70
CA LEU A 299 -5.61 29.39 7.64
C LEU A 299 -5.21 29.75 6.21
N ALA A 300 -4.90 28.75 5.37
CA ALA A 300 -4.54 28.99 3.99
C ALA A 300 -5.76 29.41 3.14
N PHE A 301 -6.91 28.78 3.36
CA PHE A 301 -8.14 29.13 2.67
C PHE A 301 -8.71 30.47 3.10
N SER A 302 -8.54 30.90 4.36
CA SER A 302 -8.97 32.22 4.81
C SER A 302 -8.26 33.34 4.03
N VAL A 303 -6.95 33.21 3.83
CA VAL A 303 -6.16 34.16 3.02
C VAL A 303 -6.65 34.17 1.57
N LEU A 304 -6.92 32.99 0.99
CA LEU A 304 -7.43 32.86 -0.38
C LEU A 304 -8.85 33.46 -0.54
N GLN A 305 -9.75 33.25 0.42
CA GLN A 305 -11.10 33.82 0.42
C GLN A 305 -11.09 35.34 0.60
N SER A 306 -10.07 35.89 1.27
CA SER A 306 -9.92 37.34 1.49
C SER A 306 -9.52 38.15 0.24
N LEU A 307 -9.29 37.48 -0.89
CA LEU A 307 -8.97 38.09 -2.18
C LEU A 307 -10.23 38.69 -2.82
N ASN A 308 -10.14 39.94 -3.24
CA ASN A 308 -11.26 40.65 -3.85
C ASN A 308 -11.42 40.33 -5.34
N ASP A 309 -10.31 40.06 -6.02
CA ASP A 309 -10.22 39.85 -7.46
C ASP A 309 -9.54 38.50 -7.76
N VAL A 310 -10.32 37.43 -7.86
CA VAL A 310 -9.83 36.10 -8.25
C VAL A 310 -10.21 35.81 -9.70
N PRO A 311 -9.23 35.50 -10.57
CA PRO A 311 -9.50 35.17 -11.97
C PRO A 311 -10.44 33.96 -12.13
N SER A 312 -11.57 34.18 -12.81
CA SER A 312 -12.55 33.12 -13.11
C SER A 312 -12.20 32.37 -14.40
N ILE A 313 -12.39 31.05 -14.39
CA ILE A 313 -12.25 30.20 -15.59
C ILE A 313 -13.36 30.43 -16.61
N PHE A 314 -14.53 30.92 -16.17
CA PHE A 314 -15.68 31.20 -17.03
C PHE A 314 -15.59 32.58 -17.69
N HIS A 315 -14.38 33.11 -17.83
CA HIS A 315 -14.16 34.39 -18.47
C HIS A 315 -14.52 34.30 -19.96
N ASN A 316 -15.62 34.97 -20.33
CA ASN A 316 -16.02 35.15 -21.72
C ASN A 316 -15.59 36.55 -22.19
N PRO A 317 -14.65 36.67 -23.15
CA PRO A 317 -14.16 37.95 -23.64
C PRO A 317 -15.24 38.81 -24.32
N ASP A 318 -16.29 38.18 -24.87
CA ASP A 318 -17.41 38.88 -25.53
C ASP A 318 -18.55 39.24 -24.55
N ASN A 319 -18.60 38.60 -23.36
CA ASN A 319 -19.56 38.91 -22.31
C ASN A 319 -19.01 38.59 -20.90
N PRO A 320 -18.30 39.53 -20.28
CA PRO A 320 -17.64 39.34 -18.98
C PRO A 320 -18.58 38.98 -17.81
N LYS A 321 -19.90 39.17 -17.97
CA LYS A 321 -20.92 38.87 -16.95
C LYS A 321 -21.64 37.53 -17.16
N ALA A 322 -21.41 36.83 -18.26
CA ALA A 322 -22.04 35.55 -18.54
C ALA A 322 -21.34 34.42 -17.76
N THR A 323 -21.99 33.91 -16.71
CA THR A 323 -21.58 32.67 -16.06
C THR A 323 -22.39 31.50 -16.65
N PRO A 324 -21.74 30.46 -17.22
CA PRO A 324 -22.43 29.23 -17.61
C PRO A 324 -23.15 28.62 -16.41
N SER A 325 -24.31 27.98 -16.63
CA SER A 325 -24.94 27.18 -15.59
C SER A 325 -24.02 26.02 -15.23
N LEU A 326 -23.60 25.95 -13.96
CA LEU A 326 -22.69 24.92 -13.44
C LEU A 326 -23.20 23.51 -13.77
N MET A 327 -24.50 23.27 -13.59
CA MET A 327 -25.12 21.97 -13.88
C MET A 327 -25.07 21.62 -15.37
N VAL A 328 -25.28 22.60 -16.25
CA VAL A 328 -25.18 22.42 -17.69
C VAL A 328 -23.74 22.09 -18.10
N GLU A 329 -22.77 22.78 -17.51
CA GLU A 329 -21.35 22.55 -17.84
C GLU A 329 -20.82 21.22 -17.28
N LEU A 330 -21.29 20.79 -16.11
CA LEU A 330 -21.02 19.44 -15.58
C LEU A 330 -21.59 18.34 -16.51
N VAL A 331 -22.81 18.53 -17.03
CA VAL A 331 -23.41 17.60 -18.01
C VAL A 331 -22.62 17.60 -19.32
N ARG A 332 -22.25 18.78 -19.85
CA ARG A 332 -21.38 18.88 -21.03
C ARG A 332 -20.04 18.20 -20.79
N CYS A 333 -19.45 18.34 -19.61
CA CYS A 333 -18.20 17.68 -19.25
C CYS A 333 -18.35 16.16 -19.24
N ALA A 334 -19.45 15.63 -18.69
CA ALA A 334 -19.75 14.20 -18.70
C ALA A 334 -19.96 13.65 -20.12
N LEU A 335 -20.49 14.46 -21.04
CA LEU A 335 -20.68 14.13 -22.45
C LEU A 335 -19.43 14.38 -23.32
N GLY A 336 -18.33 14.86 -22.75
CA GLY A 336 -17.11 15.24 -23.49
C GLY A 336 -17.27 16.47 -24.40
N GLN A 337 -18.29 17.29 -24.15
CA GLN A 337 -18.65 18.48 -24.92
C GLN A 337 -18.28 19.81 -24.22
N SER A 338 -17.78 19.75 -22.98
CA SER A 338 -17.33 20.93 -22.23
C SER A 338 -16.06 21.51 -22.83
N GLN A 339 -15.98 22.84 -22.90
CA GLN A 339 -14.75 23.54 -23.28
C GLN A 339 -13.78 23.67 -22.11
N TYR A 340 -14.25 23.41 -20.89
CA TYR A 340 -13.47 23.45 -19.66
C TYR A 340 -13.14 22.03 -19.19
N SER A 341 -12.00 21.88 -18.52
CA SER A 341 -11.62 20.66 -17.83
C SER A 341 -12.50 20.44 -16.58
N LEU A 342 -12.76 19.19 -16.23
CA LEU A 342 -13.49 18.86 -15.00
C LEU A 342 -12.83 19.48 -13.75
N ALA A 343 -11.50 19.46 -13.70
CA ALA A 343 -10.75 20.08 -12.62
C ALA A 343 -10.96 21.59 -12.55
N GLY A 344 -10.90 22.29 -13.70
CA GLY A 344 -11.26 23.70 -13.77
C GLY A 344 -12.66 23.96 -13.21
N ILE A 345 -13.69 23.25 -13.72
CA ILE A 345 -15.08 23.41 -13.26
C ILE A 345 -15.21 23.18 -11.75
N MET A 346 -14.59 22.12 -11.22
CA MET A 346 -14.62 21.81 -9.79
C MET A 346 -13.91 22.88 -8.95
N PHE A 347 -12.78 23.42 -9.41
CA PHE A 347 -12.12 24.55 -8.76
C PHE A 347 -12.96 25.82 -8.81
N TYR A 348 -13.69 26.08 -9.89
CA TYR A 348 -14.64 27.18 -9.92
C TYR A 348 -15.71 27.04 -8.85
N VAL A 349 -16.25 25.84 -8.58
CA VAL A 349 -17.21 25.64 -7.48
C VAL A 349 -16.59 26.04 -6.14
N ILE A 350 -15.33 25.65 -5.89
CA ILE A 350 -14.60 26.01 -4.67
C ILE A 350 -14.46 27.54 -4.56
N PHE A 351 -14.14 28.26 -5.65
CA PHE A 351 -13.98 29.72 -5.63
C PHE A 351 -15.29 30.52 -5.72
N ALA A 352 -16.34 29.97 -6.32
CA ALA A 352 -17.64 30.61 -6.48
C ALA A 352 -18.49 30.54 -5.21
N LEU A 353 -18.23 29.55 -4.34
CA LEU A 353 -18.76 29.50 -2.98
C LEU A 353 -17.99 30.49 -2.09
N LYS A 354 -18.25 31.79 -2.25
CA LYS A 354 -17.66 32.89 -1.46
C LYS A 354 -17.90 32.84 0.07
N ASN A 355 -18.49 31.76 0.58
CA ASN A 355 -18.98 31.60 1.96
C ASN A 355 -18.41 30.34 2.66
N PHE A 356 -17.13 29.99 2.44
CA PHE A 356 -16.49 28.92 3.22
C PHE A 356 -16.49 29.25 4.71
N PHE A 357 -16.16 30.50 5.04
CA PHE A 357 -16.25 31.06 6.39
C PHE A 357 -17.32 32.16 6.44
N SER A 358 -17.96 32.31 7.61
CA SER A 358 -18.69 33.54 7.94
C SER A 358 -17.71 34.72 8.03
N ALA A 359 -18.19 35.97 7.94
CA ALA A 359 -17.32 37.14 8.05
C ALA A 359 -16.50 37.15 9.36
N GLU A 360 -17.15 36.79 10.48
CA GLU A 360 -16.51 36.65 11.80
C GLU A 360 -15.47 35.53 11.84
N ALA A 361 -15.79 34.35 11.28
CA ALA A 361 -14.83 33.25 11.22
C ALA A 361 -13.64 33.56 10.32
N LEU A 362 -13.86 34.28 9.21
CA LEU A 362 -12.81 34.72 8.30
C LEU A 362 -11.83 35.66 9.01
N GLU A 363 -12.34 36.64 9.75
CA GLU A 363 -11.53 37.57 10.55
C GLU A 363 -10.70 36.83 11.60
N ASN A 364 -11.32 35.91 12.35
CA ASN A 364 -10.63 35.07 13.33
C ASN A 364 -9.49 34.25 12.70
N TYR A 365 -9.74 33.54 11.60
CA TYR A 365 -8.70 32.74 10.94
C TYR A 365 -7.59 33.61 10.33
N MET A 366 -7.89 34.83 9.91
CA MET A 366 -6.87 35.79 9.46
C MET A 366 -5.98 36.26 10.62
N GLU A 367 -6.55 36.50 11.80
CA GLU A 367 -5.77 36.82 13.01
C GLU A 367 -4.89 35.65 13.45
N LEU A 368 -5.42 34.42 13.43
CA LEU A 368 -4.64 33.20 13.73
C LEU A 368 -3.48 33.01 12.75
N ALA A 369 -3.71 33.24 11.45
CA ALA A 369 -2.66 33.15 10.44
C ALA A 369 -1.57 34.21 10.66
N ALA A 370 -1.95 35.42 11.06
CA ALA A 370 -0.99 36.47 11.42
C ALA A 370 -0.21 36.13 12.71
N GLY A 371 -0.87 35.51 13.69
CA GLY A 371 -0.24 34.98 14.91
C GLY A 371 0.81 33.91 14.62
N LEU A 372 0.43 32.87 13.88
CA LEU A 372 1.33 31.80 13.46
C LEU A 372 2.51 32.36 12.63
N ARG A 373 2.25 33.31 11.73
CA ARG A 373 3.31 33.98 10.97
C ARG A 373 4.34 34.64 11.90
N ARG A 374 3.90 35.40 12.91
CA ARG A 374 4.81 36.04 13.89
C ARG A 374 5.61 35.00 14.66
N GLN A 375 4.93 33.97 15.19
CA GLN A 375 5.57 32.88 15.93
C GLN A 375 6.67 32.19 15.10
N MET A 376 6.38 31.85 13.84
CA MET A 376 7.37 31.22 12.97
C MET A 376 8.56 32.14 12.66
N ILE A 377 8.32 33.43 12.39
CA ILE A 377 9.39 34.40 12.10
C ILE A 377 10.30 34.59 13.32
N GLU A 378 9.72 34.74 14.51
CA GLU A 378 10.48 34.90 15.76
C GLU A 378 11.29 33.64 16.09
N THR A 379 10.70 32.46 15.92
CA THR A 379 11.34 31.18 16.20
C THR A 379 12.49 30.88 15.23
N LEU A 380 12.28 31.15 13.93
CA LEU A 380 13.29 30.93 12.90
C LEU A 380 14.39 31.99 12.93
N GLY A 381 14.06 33.25 13.20
CA GLY A 381 15.05 34.33 13.28
C GLY A 381 15.91 34.44 12.01
N THR A 382 17.19 34.78 12.19
CA THR A 382 18.17 34.93 11.10
C THR A 382 19.10 33.72 10.93
N ASP A 383 18.91 32.69 11.76
CA ASP A 383 19.79 31.53 11.88
C ASP A 383 19.03 30.18 11.88
N GLY A 384 17.71 30.18 11.85
CA GLY A 384 16.87 28.98 11.92
C GLY A 384 16.24 28.59 10.58
N VAL A 385 16.13 27.27 10.38
CA VAL A 385 15.35 26.66 9.30
C VAL A 385 14.39 25.61 9.85
N PHE A 386 13.28 25.39 9.18
CA PHE A 386 12.27 24.39 9.54
C PHE A 386 12.16 23.30 8.47
N PHE A 387 12.43 22.05 8.88
CA PHE A 387 12.30 20.87 8.05
C PHE A 387 10.89 20.32 8.16
N PHE A 388 10.23 20.23 7.02
CA PHE A 388 8.84 19.82 6.95
C PHE A 388 8.57 18.98 5.71
N PRO A 389 7.64 18.00 5.73
CA PRO A 389 7.27 17.30 4.51
C PRO A 389 6.80 18.27 3.41
N THR A 390 7.25 18.08 2.17
CA THR A 390 6.73 18.87 1.04
C THR A 390 5.33 18.45 0.65
N TYR A 391 5.07 17.16 0.66
CA TYR A 391 3.78 16.57 0.39
C TYR A 391 3.67 15.27 1.19
N PRO A 392 2.48 14.85 1.65
CA PRO A 392 2.35 13.68 2.52
C PRO A 392 2.65 12.34 1.83
N THR A 393 2.62 12.27 0.50
CA THR A 393 2.88 11.02 -0.25
C THR A 393 3.87 11.25 -1.40
N SER A 394 4.43 10.19 -1.99
CA SER A 394 5.08 10.30 -3.30
C SER A 394 4.05 10.57 -4.42
N ALA A 395 4.50 10.69 -5.68
CA ALA A 395 3.63 11.01 -6.81
C ALA A 395 2.39 10.09 -6.84
N ILE A 396 1.19 10.68 -6.88
CA ILE A 396 -0.09 9.96 -6.89
C ILE A 396 -0.47 9.51 -8.31
N ARG A 397 -1.42 8.56 -8.44
CA ARG A 397 -1.89 8.18 -9.80
C ARG A 397 -2.75 9.28 -10.39
N HIS A 398 -2.83 9.29 -11.72
CA HIS A 398 -3.77 10.17 -12.42
C HIS A 398 -5.19 9.97 -11.89
N TYR A 399 -5.92 11.08 -11.73
CA TYR A 399 -7.27 11.20 -11.16
C TYR A 399 -7.41 10.98 -9.64
N GLU A 400 -6.34 10.63 -8.91
CA GLU A 400 -6.38 10.55 -7.43
C GLU A 400 -6.29 11.94 -6.77
N SER A 401 -5.92 12.98 -7.52
CA SER A 401 -5.73 14.36 -7.04
C SER A 401 -6.91 14.93 -6.24
N PHE A 402 -8.15 14.62 -6.60
CA PHE A 402 -9.34 15.08 -5.86
C PHE A 402 -9.45 14.45 -4.46
N GLY A 403 -9.08 13.18 -4.31
CA GLY A 403 -9.07 12.49 -3.01
C GLY A 403 -7.88 12.89 -2.14
N HIS A 404 -6.86 13.52 -2.74
CA HIS A 404 -5.62 13.93 -2.08
C HIS A 404 -5.48 15.46 -1.96
N ILE A 405 -6.57 16.21 -2.15
CA ILE A 405 -6.55 17.68 -2.16
C ILE A 405 -6.01 18.28 -0.86
N MET A 406 -6.28 17.63 0.28
CA MET A 406 -5.80 18.10 1.60
C MET A 406 -4.27 18.01 1.76
N GLY A 407 -3.58 17.26 0.89
CA GLY A 407 -2.12 17.18 0.92
C GLY A 407 -1.41 18.49 0.57
N VAL A 408 -2.09 19.43 -0.12
CA VAL A 408 -1.49 20.73 -0.44
C VAL A 408 -1.37 21.66 0.77
N GLY A 409 -2.00 21.35 1.90
CA GLY A 409 -1.85 22.12 3.14
C GLY A 409 -0.40 22.26 3.59
N TYR A 410 0.38 21.20 3.36
CA TYR A 410 1.81 21.16 3.65
C TYR A 410 2.60 22.25 2.92
N THR A 411 2.14 22.70 1.76
CA THR A 411 2.81 23.75 0.97
C THR A 411 2.10 25.09 1.03
N MET A 412 0.77 25.09 0.96
CA MET A 412 -0.08 26.27 0.86
C MET A 412 -0.05 27.14 2.12
N LEU A 413 0.17 26.51 3.29
CA LEU A 413 0.39 27.24 4.55
C LEU A 413 1.52 28.27 4.39
N PHE A 414 2.68 27.86 3.88
CA PHE A 414 3.84 28.76 3.74
C PHE A 414 3.69 29.80 2.64
N ASN A 415 2.81 29.60 1.65
CA ASN A 415 2.42 30.68 0.72
C ASN A 415 1.64 31.75 1.49
N SER A 416 0.63 31.33 2.24
CA SER A 416 -0.28 32.21 2.98
C SER A 416 0.46 32.99 4.08
N LEU A 417 1.42 32.34 4.74
CA LEU A 417 2.30 32.99 5.71
C LEU A 417 3.45 33.78 5.05
N GLY A 418 3.68 33.67 3.74
CA GLY A 418 4.72 34.39 3.00
C GLY A 418 6.17 33.98 3.31
N LEU A 419 6.41 32.78 3.83
CA LEU A 419 7.75 32.27 4.17
C LEU A 419 8.41 31.60 2.94
N PRO A 420 9.70 31.82 2.65
CA PRO A 420 10.42 31.07 1.62
C PRO A 420 10.52 29.58 1.95
N ALA A 421 10.47 28.72 0.93
CA ALA A 421 10.52 27.26 1.10
C ALA A 421 11.21 26.57 -0.08
N THR A 422 12.26 25.80 0.20
CA THR A 422 12.99 25.01 -0.80
C THR A 422 12.63 23.54 -0.68
N HIS A 423 12.04 22.93 -1.71
CA HIS A 423 11.94 21.48 -1.79
C HIS A 423 13.31 20.86 -2.11
N VAL A 424 13.65 19.80 -1.38
CA VAL A 424 14.90 19.05 -1.49
C VAL A 424 14.58 17.57 -1.68
N PRO A 425 14.96 16.96 -2.82
CA PRO A 425 14.84 15.52 -3.01
C PRO A 425 15.84 14.77 -2.12
N LEU A 426 15.35 13.76 -1.40
CA LEU A 426 16.13 12.97 -0.43
C LEU A 426 16.14 11.46 -0.76
N GLY A 427 15.96 11.15 -2.04
CA GLY A 427 15.99 9.80 -2.60
C GLY A 427 14.64 9.35 -3.15
N LEU A 428 14.51 8.04 -3.30
CA LEU A 428 13.30 7.39 -3.82
C LEU A 428 12.59 6.62 -2.71
N ASP A 429 11.27 6.54 -2.78
CA ASP A 429 10.44 5.67 -1.96
C ASP A 429 10.65 4.19 -2.34
N ARG A 430 9.99 3.30 -1.59
CA ARG A 430 9.99 1.85 -1.87
C ARG A 430 9.46 1.45 -3.26
N ASN A 431 8.74 2.33 -3.95
CA ASN A 431 8.21 2.11 -5.31
C ASN A 431 9.13 2.67 -6.41
N GLY A 432 10.24 3.32 -6.03
CA GLY A 432 11.15 3.98 -6.96
C GLY A 432 10.66 5.36 -7.42
N LEU A 433 9.76 6.00 -6.68
CA LEU A 433 9.29 7.37 -6.94
C LEU A 433 10.04 8.36 -6.06
N PRO A 434 10.30 9.58 -6.55
CA PRO A 434 10.99 10.57 -5.73
C PRO A 434 10.22 10.98 -4.46
N ILE A 435 10.97 11.25 -3.41
CA ILE A 435 10.50 11.79 -2.13
C ILE A 435 11.46 12.87 -1.64
N GLY A 436 10.95 13.79 -0.82
CA GLY A 436 11.76 14.82 -0.20
C GLY A 436 11.03 15.62 0.86
N ILE A 437 11.71 16.63 1.37
CA ILE A 437 11.21 17.57 2.37
C ILE A 437 11.36 18.99 1.85
N GLN A 438 10.65 19.94 2.46
CA GLN A 438 10.90 21.36 2.26
C GLN A 438 11.66 21.95 3.44
N VAL A 439 12.58 22.84 3.14
CA VAL A 439 13.35 23.64 4.09
C VAL A 439 12.77 25.05 4.06
N VAL A 440 12.09 25.43 5.13
CA VAL A 440 11.41 26.72 5.30
C VAL A 440 12.31 27.65 6.11
N ALA A 441 12.41 28.91 5.72
CA ALA A 441 13.17 29.93 6.46
C ALA A 441 12.31 31.17 6.72
N ALA A 442 12.77 32.08 7.57
CA ALA A 442 12.10 33.37 7.73
C ALA A 442 12.19 34.21 6.43
N PRO A 443 11.28 35.17 6.21
CA PRO A 443 11.33 36.06 5.05
C PRO A 443 12.70 36.73 4.90
N TYR A 444 13.21 36.76 3.66
CA TYR A 444 14.54 37.26 3.29
C TYR A 444 15.72 36.49 3.91
N GLN A 445 15.47 35.28 4.42
CA GLN A 445 16.49 34.31 4.84
C GLN A 445 16.61 33.13 3.87
N ASP A 446 16.18 33.31 2.61
CA ASP A 446 16.21 32.28 1.55
C ASP A 446 17.59 31.61 1.43
N ARG A 447 18.67 32.38 1.60
CA ARG A 447 20.07 31.88 1.63
C ARG A 447 20.30 30.73 2.62
N LEU A 448 19.61 30.69 3.76
CA LEU A 448 19.73 29.60 4.73
C LEU A 448 19.15 28.29 4.17
N GLY A 449 17.94 28.37 3.62
CA GLY A 449 17.29 27.22 2.99
C GLY A 449 18.06 26.69 1.79
N LEU A 450 18.66 27.59 0.99
CA LEU A 450 19.52 27.22 -0.14
C LEU A 450 20.87 26.61 0.30
N CYS A 451 21.47 27.13 1.37
CA CYS A 451 22.69 26.56 1.98
C CYS A 451 22.42 25.11 2.44
N ILE A 452 21.34 24.89 3.18
CA ILE A 452 20.95 23.55 3.64
C ILE A 452 20.59 22.63 2.47
N ALA A 453 19.92 23.11 1.43
CA ALA A 453 19.61 22.31 0.26
C ALA A 453 20.88 21.76 -0.42
N ARG A 454 21.96 22.57 -0.49
CA ARG A 454 23.26 22.13 -1.01
C ARG A 454 23.93 21.09 -0.13
N GLU A 455 23.85 21.25 1.19
CA GLU A 455 24.38 20.26 2.13
C GLU A 455 23.63 18.93 2.04
N LEU A 456 22.30 18.99 1.98
CA LEU A 456 21.45 17.80 1.81
C LEU A 456 21.67 17.12 0.46
N GLU A 457 21.89 17.88 -0.62
CA GLU A 457 22.29 17.33 -1.91
C GLU A 457 23.62 16.57 -1.80
N ALA A 458 24.63 17.17 -1.16
CA ALA A 458 25.92 16.53 -0.96
C ALA A 458 25.83 15.26 -0.11
N ALA A 459 24.96 15.25 0.91
CA ALA A 459 24.79 14.14 1.83
C ALA A 459 23.95 12.98 1.26
N PHE A 460 22.91 13.29 0.46
CA PHE A 460 21.89 12.32 0.05
C PHE A 460 21.78 12.12 -1.47
N GLY A 461 22.54 12.87 -2.27
CA GLY A 461 22.68 12.67 -3.72
C GLY A 461 21.69 13.45 -4.59
N GLY A 462 20.69 14.14 -4.01
CA GLY A 462 19.78 15.03 -4.74
C GLY A 462 18.99 14.34 -5.87
N TRP A 463 18.95 14.98 -7.05
CA TRP A 463 18.27 14.45 -8.24
C TRP A 463 18.91 13.16 -8.75
N GLN A 464 18.08 12.17 -9.04
CA GLN A 464 18.50 10.89 -9.62
C GLN A 464 17.78 10.65 -10.93
N ALA A 465 18.50 10.46 -12.04
CA ALA A 465 17.87 10.20 -13.33
C ALA A 465 16.92 8.97 -13.29
N PRO A 466 15.76 9.02 -13.97
CA PRO A 466 14.87 7.88 -14.08
C PRO A 466 15.60 6.67 -14.68
N ASN A 467 15.61 5.52 -13.98
CA ASN A 467 16.40 4.33 -14.33
C ASN A 467 16.17 3.82 -15.78
N SER A 468 17.24 3.84 -16.60
CA SER A 468 17.27 3.27 -17.97
C SER A 468 17.27 1.73 -18.02
N ARG A 469 17.34 1.04 -16.88
CA ARG A 469 17.21 -0.44 -16.79
C ARG A 469 15.77 -0.95 -16.85
N ARG A 470 14.77 -0.07 -16.84
CA ARG A 470 13.47 -0.41 -17.42
C ARG A 470 13.53 0.01 -18.87
N LYS A 471 13.60 -0.96 -19.79
CA LYS A 471 13.45 -0.69 -21.22
C LYS A 471 12.26 0.25 -21.37
N PRO A 472 12.41 1.42 -22.03
CA PRO A 472 11.25 2.18 -22.45
C PRO A 472 10.39 1.21 -23.26
N ILE A 473 9.10 1.14 -22.94
CA ILE A 473 8.15 0.48 -23.84
C ILE A 473 8.09 1.40 -25.06
N ILE A 474 9.05 1.21 -25.97
CA ILE A 474 8.96 1.73 -27.32
C ILE A 474 7.74 1.04 -27.90
N ILE A 475 6.67 1.81 -28.12
CA ILE A 475 5.56 1.38 -28.95
C ILE A 475 6.09 1.40 -30.39
N GLU A 476 6.96 0.46 -30.72
CA GLU A 476 7.21 0.10 -32.11
C GLU A 476 5.88 -0.41 -32.63
N ARG A 477 5.40 0.23 -33.70
CA ARG A 477 4.34 -0.30 -34.55
C ARG A 477 4.81 -1.64 -35.13
N ARG A 478 4.71 -2.72 -34.35
CA ARG A 478 4.69 -4.09 -34.87
C ARG A 478 3.24 -4.50 -35.08
N ILE A 479 2.97 -4.66 -36.37
CA ILE A 479 1.83 -5.30 -37.00
C ILE A 479 1.25 -6.41 -36.11
N ALA A 480 -0.02 -6.20 -35.73
CA ALA A 480 -1.02 -7.18 -35.33
C ALA A 480 -0.58 -8.40 -34.50
N TYR A 481 -0.62 -8.26 -33.17
CA TYR A 481 -1.18 -9.31 -32.31
C TYR A 481 -1.88 -8.64 -31.12
N ASN A 482 -3.20 -8.77 -31.07
CA ASN A 482 -4.09 -8.09 -30.13
C ASN A 482 -4.37 -9.01 -28.93
N PRO A 483 -3.71 -8.84 -27.75
CA PRO A 483 -4.16 -9.51 -26.55
C PRO A 483 -5.36 -8.73 -26.05
N SER A 484 -6.56 -9.28 -26.22
CA SER A 484 -7.80 -8.71 -25.70
C SER A 484 -7.64 -8.46 -24.19
N ARG A 485 -7.39 -7.19 -23.84
CA ARG A 485 -7.64 -6.65 -22.49
C ARG A 485 -9.10 -6.94 -22.14
N PRO A 486 -9.44 -7.19 -20.87
CA PRO A 486 -10.85 -7.11 -20.46
C PRO A 486 -11.42 -5.79 -20.96
N SER A 487 -12.66 -5.80 -21.46
CA SER A 487 -13.26 -4.59 -22.02
C SER A 487 -13.23 -3.49 -20.96
N VAL A 488 -12.97 -2.25 -21.37
CA VAL A 488 -13.02 -1.06 -20.50
C VAL A 488 -14.32 -1.04 -19.69
N ALA A 489 -15.41 -1.55 -20.26
CA ALA A 489 -16.70 -1.76 -19.59
C ALA A 489 -16.66 -2.76 -18.42
N MET A 490 -15.94 -3.88 -18.53
CA MET A 490 -15.79 -4.86 -17.44
C MET A 490 -14.91 -4.31 -16.31
N GLU A 491 -13.84 -3.58 -16.65
CA GLU A 491 -12.98 -2.95 -15.65
C GLU A 491 -13.71 -1.81 -14.91
N LEU A 492 -14.52 -1.02 -15.64
CA LEU A 492 -15.45 -0.05 -15.06
C LEU A 492 -16.52 -0.70 -14.18
N LEU A 493 -17.09 -1.83 -14.61
CA LEU A 493 -18.09 -2.56 -13.82
C LEU A 493 -17.48 -3.09 -12.52
N LEU A 494 -16.29 -3.69 -12.56
CA LEU A 494 -15.60 -4.18 -11.36
C LEU A 494 -15.19 -3.04 -10.43
N ARG A 495 -14.77 -1.90 -10.97
CA ARG A 495 -14.47 -0.68 -10.19
C ARG A 495 -15.75 -0.10 -9.58
N LEU A 496 -16.85 -0.10 -10.32
CA LEU A 496 -18.16 0.36 -9.85
C LEU A 496 -18.69 -0.56 -8.75
N VAL A 497 -18.60 -1.89 -8.91
CA VAL A 497 -18.97 -2.86 -7.87
C VAL A 497 -18.08 -2.70 -6.64
N ALA A 498 -16.75 -2.56 -6.82
CA ALA A 498 -15.83 -2.32 -5.70
C ALA A 498 -16.12 -0.99 -5.00
N LEU A 499 -16.47 0.07 -5.74
CA LEU A 499 -16.88 1.36 -5.20
C LEU A 499 -18.22 1.25 -4.46
N ILE A 500 -19.21 0.56 -5.01
CA ILE A 500 -20.50 0.29 -4.36
C ILE A 500 -20.25 -0.48 -3.07
N LEU A 501 -19.45 -1.54 -3.08
CA LEU A 501 -19.10 -2.30 -1.87
C LEU A 501 -18.34 -1.45 -0.85
N ARG A 502 -17.45 -0.55 -1.29
CA ARG A 502 -16.75 0.40 -0.40
C ARG A 502 -17.70 1.43 0.20
N VAL A 503 -18.63 1.98 -0.58
CA VAL A 503 -19.63 2.96 -0.11
C VAL A 503 -20.63 2.28 0.82
N VAL A 504 -21.11 1.09 0.45
CA VAL A 504 -21.97 0.25 1.30
C VAL A 504 -21.24 -0.06 2.60
N ASN A 505 -19.95 -0.40 2.59
CA ASN A 505 -19.19 -0.57 3.83
C ASN A 505 -19.00 0.73 4.59
N LEU A 506 -18.69 1.86 3.96
CA LEU A 506 -18.57 3.15 4.66
C LEU A 506 -19.87 3.54 5.38
N LEU A 507 -21.02 3.19 4.81
CA LEU A 507 -22.34 3.45 5.38
C LEU A 507 -22.77 2.38 6.41
N LEU A 508 -22.48 1.11 6.13
CA LEU A 508 -22.90 -0.01 6.97
C LEU A 508 -21.91 -0.31 8.10
N GLU A 509 -20.62 -0.04 7.98
CA GLU A 509 -19.60 -0.36 8.98
C GLU A 509 -19.90 0.28 10.35
N PRO A 510 -20.31 1.56 10.48
CA PRO A 510 -20.71 2.11 11.77
C PRO A 510 -21.98 1.47 12.35
N ILE A 511 -22.88 1.00 11.47
CA ILE A 511 -24.15 0.38 11.82
C ILE A 511 -23.94 -1.09 12.22
N LEU A 512 -23.19 -1.85 11.44
CA LEU A 512 -22.79 -3.24 11.65
C LEU A 512 -21.84 -3.37 12.84
N ALA A 513 -20.97 -2.38 13.07
CA ALA A 513 -20.15 -2.32 14.29
C ALA A 513 -21.01 -2.20 15.56
N ARG A 514 -22.20 -1.59 15.50
CA ARG A 514 -23.16 -1.60 16.62
C ARG A 514 -23.84 -2.97 16.82
N PHE A 515 -23.88 -3.81 15.79
CA PHE A 515 -24.38 -5.20 15.86
C PHE A 515 -23.29 -6.24 16.18
N GLY A 516 -22.02 -5.83 16.23
CA GLY A 516 -20.87 -6.69 16.56
C GLY A 516 -20.76 -7.09 18.04
N GLY A 517 -21.71 -6.66 18.88
CA GLY A 517 -21.73 -6.87 20.33
C GLY A 517 -20.83 -5.88 21.10
N PRO A 518 -21.12 -5.66 22.39
CA PRO A 518 -20.27 -4.83 23.23
C PRO A 518 -18.85 -5.45 23.37
N PRO A 519 -17.82 -4.64 23.63
CA PRO A 519 -16.52 -5.17 24.01
C PRO A 519 -16.66 -6.06 25.25
N ARG A 520 -15.80 -7.06 25.37
CA ARG A 520 -15.72 -7.83 26.61
C ARG A 520 -15.25 -6.90 27.73
N THR A 521 -16.03 -6.81 28.81
CA THR A 521 -15.66 -6.06 30.02
C THR A 521 -14.85 -6.91 30.98
N GLU A 522 -15.08 -8.23 30.99
CA GLU A 522 -14.36 -9.20 31.80
C GLU A 522 -13.13 -9.76 31.06
N PRO A 523 -12.00 -10.01 31.75
CA PRO A 523 -10.80 -10.58 31.14
C PRO A 523 -11.05 -11.99 30.57
N PHE A 524 -10.24 -12.42 29.60
CA PHE A 524 -10.33 -13.78 29.09
C PHE A 524 -9.85 -14.76 30.18
N PRO A 525 -10.54 -15.90 30.43
CA PRO A 525 -10.14 -16.81 31.49
C PRO A 525 -8.69 -17.28 31.32
N VAL A 526 -7.86 -17.05 32.35
CA VAL A 526 -6.43 -17.40 32.33
C VAL A 526 -6.25 -18.91 32.45
N ILE A 527 -5.31 -19.47 31.68
CA ILE A 527 -4.97 -20.89 31.78
C ILE A 527 -4.33 -21.17 33.15
N GLN A 528 -5.00 -21.96 33.99
CA GLN A 528 -4.50 -22.35 35.32
C GLN A 528 -3.72 -23.68 35.31
N ASN A 529 -4.13 -24.63 34.45
CA ASN A 529 -3.53 -25.96 34.40
C ASN A 529 -2.33 -25.99 33.44
N GLU A 530 -1.16 -26.32 33.96
CA GLU A 530 0.10 -26.37 33.19
C GLU A 530 0.10 -27.41 32.06
N LEU A 531 -0.72 -28.47 32.13
CA LEU A 531 -0.85 -29.46 31.05
C LEU A 531 -1.37 -28.82 29.75
N LEU A 532 -2.09 -27.70 29.86
CA LEU A 532 -2.61 -26.93 28.71
C LEU A 532 -1.53 -26.05 28.06
N ARG A 533 -0.32 -25.99 28.61
CA ARG A 533 0.83 -25.22 28.08
C ARG A 533 1.94 -26.09 27.50
N VAL A 534 1.71 -27.40 27.41
CA VAL A 534 2.68 -28.36 26.89
C VAL A 534 2.37 -28.64 25.41
N PRO A 535 3.40 -28.68 24.52
CA PRO A 535 3.24 -29.11 23.13
C PRO A 535 2.69 -30.54 22.98
N ALA A 536 2.02 -30.83 21.87
CA ALA A 536 1.37 -32.13 21.63
C ALA A 536 2.38 -33.29 21.64
N THR A 537 3.51 -33.10 20.96
CA THR A 537 4.62 -34.06 20.89
C THR A 537 5.20 -34.37 22.28
N GLU A 538 5.32 -33.35 23.12
CA GLU A 538 5.82 -33.50 24.49
C GLU A 538 4.77 -34.10 25.43
N LEU A 539 3.47 -33.79 25.25
CA LEU A 539 2.39 -34.45 25.98
C LEU A 539 2.40 -35.97 25.74
N ALA A 540 2.52 -36.40 24.48
CA ALA A 540 2.61 -37.82 24.14
C ALA A 540 3.80 -38.49 24.84
N GLU A 541 4.94 -37.80 24.89
CA GLU A 541 6.15 -38.30 25.57
C GLU A 541 5.97 -38.38 27.08
N ARG A 542 5.42 -37.33 27.71
CA ARG A 542 5.13 -37.33 29.16
C ARG A 542 4.13 -38.43 29.53
N ILE A 543 3.15 -38.71 28.68
CA ILE A 543 2.18 -39.80 28.87
C ILE A 543 2.89 -41.15 28.81
N ARG A 544 3.66 -41.41 27.74
CA ARG A 544 4.43 -42.66 27.60
C ARG A 544 5.41 -42.89 28.75
N GLN A 545 6.04 -41.83 29.26
CA GLN A 545 6.98 -41.91 30.39
C GLN A 545 6.29 -42.00 31.76
N GLY A 546 4.95 -42.01 31.83
CA GLY A 546 4.20 -42.00 33.09
C GLY A 546 4.33 -40.71 33.91
N LYS A 547 4.83 -39.62 33.31
CA LYS A 547 4.96 -38.29 33.94
C LYS A 547 3.65 -37.50 33.93
N ALA A 548 2.72 -37.89 33.08
CA ALA A 548 1.35 -37.39 33.05
C ALA A 548 0.43 -38.55 32.66
N ARG A 549 -0.82 -38.52 33.12
CA ARG A 549 -1.84 -39.46 32.68
C ARG A 549 -2.65 -38.85 31.55
N SER A 550 -2.98 -39.63 30.53
CA SER A 550 -3.83 -39.18 29.41
C SER A 550 -5.19 -38.73 29.93
N VAL A 551 -5.78 -39.43 30.90
CA VAL A 551 -7.08 -39.03 31.48
C VAL A 551 -7.04 -37.64 32.12
N ASP A 552 -5.93 -37.29 32.78
CA ASP A 552 -5.75 -35.97 33.42
C ASP A 552 -5.55 -34.88 32.37
N VAL A 553 -4.81 -35.19 31.29
CA VAL A 553 -4.62 -34.28 30.15
C VAL A 553 -5.95 -34.03 29.44
N VAL A 554 -6.68 -35.08 29.05
CA VAL A 554 -7.99 -34.96 28.38
C VAL A 554 -8.98 -34.22 29.26
N ARG A 555 -9.06 -34.56 30.56
CA ARG A 555 -9.91 -33.85 31.52
C ARG A 555 -9.58 -32.36 31.59
N ALA A 556 -8.30 -31.99 31.60
CA ALA A 556 -7.88 -30.58 31.61
C ALA A 556 -8.39 -29.83 30.38
N TYR A 557 -8.31 -30.43 29.18
CA TYR A 557 -8.84 -29.83 27.96
C TYR A 557 -10.38 -29.74 27.96
N VAL A 558 -11.07 -30.78 28.42
CA VAL A 558 -12.54 -30.77 28.57
C VAL A 558 -12.99 -29.62 29.46
N LEU A 559 -12.36 -29.45 30.63
CA LEU A 559 -12.67 -28.35 31.54
C LEU A 559 -12.39 -26.99 30.90
N ARG A 560 -11.27 -26.85 30.19
CA ARG A 560 -10.94 -25.62 29.47
C ARG A 560 -11.97 -25.31 28.38
N ILE A 561 -12.38 -26.30 27.61
CA ILE A 561 -13.41 -26.13 26.56
C ILE A 561 -14.73 -25.67 27.18
N ARG A 562 -15.17 -26.29 28.27
CA ARG A 562 -16.39 -25.88 29.01
C ARG A 562 -16.30 -24.45 29.53
N GLU A 563 -15.12 -24.01 29.96
CA GLU A 563 -14.86 -22.65 30.44
C GLU A 563 -14.93 -21.60 29.32
N VAL A 564 -14.27 -21.86 28.17
CA VAL A 564 -14.12 -20.83 27.12
C VAL A 564 -15.16 -20.90 26.01
N ASN A 565 -15.76 -22.06 25.73
CA ASN A 565 -16.70 -22.18 24.61
C ASN A 565 -17.92 -21.25 24.73
N PRO A 566 -18.50 -20.98 25.91
CA PRO A 566 -19.56 -19.96 26.03
C PRO A 566 -19.14 -18.56 25.56
N LEU A 567 -17.84 -18.27 25.53
CA LEU A 567 -17.28 -16.97 25.13
C LEU A 567 -16.90 -16.90 23.65
N ILE A 568 -16.66 -18.06 23.00
CA ILE A 568 -16.18 -18.13 21.61
C ILE A 568 -17.12 -18.86 20.65
N ASN A 569 -18.03 -19.69 21.16
CA ASN A 569 -19.00 -20.48 20.39
C ASN A 569 -18.36 -21.22 19.19
N ALA A 570 -17.43 -22.13 19.49
CA ALA A 570 -16.61 -22.81 18.51
C ALA A 570 -16.88 -24.32 18.40
N VAL A 571 -17.61 -24.92 19.35
CA VAL A 571 -17.93 -26.35 19.37
C VAL A 571 -19.28 -26.60 18.68
N VAL A 572 -19.31 -27.54 17.73
CA VAL A 572 -20.56 -28.01 17.09
C VAL A 572 -21.12 -29.19 17.86
N GLU A 573 -20.30 -30.21 18.10
CA GLU A 573 -20.66 -31.42 18.82
C GLU A 573 -19.44 -32.00 19.52
N GLU A 574 -19.61 -32.47 20.76
CA GLU A 574 -18.55 -32.98 21.64
C GLU A 574 -18.70 -34.49 21.89
N ARG A 575 -17.59 -35.14 22.26
CA ARG A 575 -17.52 -36.58 22.62
C ARG A 575 -16.66 -36.82 23.86
N PHE A 576 -16.77 -35.98 24.87
CA PHE A 576 -15.89 -35.94 26.04
C PHE A 576 -15.91 -37.23 26.85
N GLU A 577 -17.07 -37.89 26.99
CA GLU A 577 -17.15 -39.17 27.72
C GLU A 577 -16.38 -40.28 26.98
N ASP A 578 -16.61 -40.44 25.68
CA ASP A 578 -15.84 -41.39 24.85
C ASP A 578 -14.35 -41.04 24.86
N ALA A 579 -14.00 -39.76 24.77
CA ALA A 579 -12.62 -39.29 24.81
C ALA A 579 -11.92 -39.60 26.15
N LEU A 580 -12.64 -39.51 27.27
CA LEU A 580 -12.13 -39.91 28.58
C LEU A 580 -11.95 -41.43 28.69
N GLY A 581 -12.82 -42.21 28.05
CA GLY A 581 -12.64 -43.67 27.89
C GLY A 581 -11.39 -44.01 27.08
N GLU A 582 -11.23 -43.42 25.90
CA GLU A 582 -10.03 -43.58 25.04
C GLU A 582 -8.74 -43.14 25.78
N ALA A 583 -8.84 -42.14 26.65
CA ALA A 583 -7.72 -41.69 27.48
C ALA A 583 -7.35 -42.70 28.58
N ALA A 584 -8.34 -43.36 29.19
CA ALA A 584 -8.11 -44.44 30.15
C ALA A 584 -7.46 -45.66 29.47
N GLU A 585 -7.92 -46.02 28.26
CA GLU A 585 -7.28 -47.08 27.46
C GLU A 585 -5.82 -46.73 27.11
N ALA A 586 -5.52 -45.47 26.81
CA ALA A 586 -4.15 -45.02 26.60
C ALA A 586 -3.28 -45.17 27.86
N ASP A 587 -3.80 -44.82 29.04
CA ASP A 587 -3.12 -45.04 30.32
C ASP A 587 -2.86 -46.54 30.57
N GLU A 588 -3.84 -47.40 30.30
CA GLU A 588 -3.71 -48.86 30.46
C GLU A 588 -2.64 -49.44 29.54
N ARG A 589 -2.55 -48.96 28.29
CA ARG A 589 -1.50 -49.36 27.34
C ARG A 589 -0.11 -48.99 27.84
N VAL A 590 0.05 -47.81 28.45
CA VAL A 590 1.32 -47.39 29.06
C VAL A 590 1.63 -48.25 30.29
N ALA A 591 0.64 -48.51 31.15
CA ALA A 591 0.81 -49.35 32.33
C ALA A 591 1.22 -50.80 31.97
N ALA A 592 0.66 -51.35 30.89
CA ALA A 592 0.98 -52.69 30.39
C ALA A 592 2.45 -52.82 29.92
N CYS A 593 3.12 -51.73 29.57
CA CYS A 593 4.56 -51.76 29.27
C CYS A 593 5.41 -51.98 30.53
N GLY A 594 4.89 -51.78 31.74
CA GLY A 594 5.62 -52.04 33.00
C GLY A 594 6.92 -51.25 33.17
N GLY A 595 7.09 -50.14 32.46
CA GLY A 595 8.34 -49.37 32.42
C GLY A 595 9.44 -49.97 31.52
N ASP A 596 9.15 -51.03 30.77
CA ASP A 596 10.09 -51.59 29.79
C ASP A 596 10.38 -50.60 28.66
N ARG A 597 11.66 -50.34 28.44
CA ARG A 597 12.12 -49.34 27.48
C ARG A 597 11.83 -49.76 26.04
N GLU A 598 12.01 -51.03 25.70
CA GLU A 598 11.75 -51.51 24.33
C GLU A 598 10.26 -51.46 24.01
N ALA A 599 9.40 -51.89 24.95
CA ALA A 599 7.94 -51.75 24.81
C ALA A 599 7.50 -50.29 24.65
N LEU A 600 8.07 -49.35 25.42
CA LEU A 600 7.78 -47.92 25.30
C LEU A 600 8.28 -47.32 23.98
N GLU A 601 9.45 -47.72 23.49
CA GLU A 601 9.96 -47.32 22.18
C GLU A 601 9.08 -47.86 21.04
N GLN A 602 8.57 -49.08 21.17
CA GLN A 602 7.62 -49.66 20.22
C GLN A 602 6.27 -48.94 20.25
N LEU A 603 5.82 -48.52 21.44
CA LEU A 603 4.61 -47.72 21.61
C LEU A 603 4.78 -46.33 20.99
N ALA A 604 5.96 -45.70 21.13
CA ALA A 604 6.27 -44.42 20.50
C ALA A 604 6.26 -44.51 18.96
N LYS A 605 6.71 -45.63 18.37
CA LYS A 605 6.67 -45.85 16.91
C LYS A 605 5.25 -46.12 16.39
N SER A 606 4.47 -46.91 17.12
CA SER A 606 3.12 -47.33 16.67
C SER A 606 2.04 -46.30 16.98
N CYS A 607 2.15 -45.60 18.12
CA CYS A 607 1.23 -44.57 18.56
C CYS A 607 2.01 -43.31 19.01
N PRO A 608 2.60 -42.56 18.07
CA PRO A 608 3.43 -41.40 18.39
C PRO A 608 2.67 -40.24 19.07
N LEU A 609 1.34 -40.20 18.97
CA LEU A 609 0.45 -39.23 19.62
C LEU A 609 -0.42 -39.86 20.73
N LEU A 610 -0.01 -41.00 21.29
CA LEU A 610 -0.77 -41.72 22.31
C LEU A 610 -1.29 -40.80 23.42
N GLY A 611 -2.61 -40.77 23.57
CA GLY A 611 -3.30 -40.08 24.65
C GLY A 611 -3.39 -38.56 24.50
N VAL A 612 -2.97 -38.00 23.36
CA VAL A 612 -3.01 -36.55 23.11
C VAL A 612 -4.39 -36.12 22.60
N PRO A 613 -5.04 -35.14 23.24
CA PRO A 613 -6.32 -34.61 22.77
C PRO A 613 -6.16 -33.73 21.52
N ILE A 614 -7.07 -33.88 20.57
CA ILE A 614 -7.15 -33.06 19.35
C ILE A 614 -8.58 -32.58 19.10
N THR A 615 -8.71 -31.52 18.31
CA THR A 615 -10.00 -31.06 17.75
C THR A 615 -10.01 -31.21 16.23
N VAL A 616 -11.19 -31.35 15.65
CA VAL A 616 -11.34 -31.56 14.21
C VAL A 616 -12.39 -30.62 13.67
N LYS A 617 -12.11 -29.89 12.60
CA LYS A 617 -13.12 -29.08 11.93
C LYS A 617 -14.28 -29.96 11.47
N GLU A 618 -15.53 -29.57 11.71
CA GLU A 618 -16.73 -30.38 11.38
C GLU A 618 -16.75 -30.85 9.92
N SER A 619 -16.23 -30.06 8.99
CA SER A 619 -16.12 -30.47 7.59
C SER A 619 -15.22 -31.69 7.35
N CYS A 620 -14.40 -32.10 8.32
CA CYS A 620 -13.50 -33.24 8.28
C CYS A 620 -14.09 -34.32 9.19
N SER A 621 -14.60 -35.40 8.61
CA SER A 621 -15.38 -36.41 9.34
C SER A 621 -14.64 -37.05 10.52
N VAL A 622 -15.34 -37.09 11.65
CA VAL A 622 -15.05 -37.92 12.83
C VAL A 622 -16.23 -38.85 13.01
N LYS A 623 -16.01 -40.16 13.01
CA LYS A 623 -17.08 -41.16 13.10
C LYS A 623 -17.99 -40.88 14.30
N GLY A 624 -19.29 -40.86 14.04
CA GLY A 624 -20.34 -40.65 15.04
C GLY A 624 -20.67 -39.18 15.33
N LEU A 625 -19.88 -38.22 14.85
CA LEU A 625 -20.12 -36.78 15.05
C LEU A 625 -20.72 -36.12 13.81
N ALA A 626 -21.27 -34.93 14.01
CA ALA A 626 -21.84 -34.04 13.00
C ALA A 626 -20.93 -33.85 11.77
N LEU A 627 -21.53 -33.97 10.58
CA LEU A 627 -20.94 -33.67 9.27
C LEU A 627 -21.93 -32.83 8.45
N THR A 628 -22.47 -31.80 9.09
CA THR A 628 -23.58 -31.00 8.56
C THR A 628 -23.05 -29.91 7.61
N GLY A 629 -21.87 -29.36 7.91
CA GLY A 629 -21.28 -28.22 7.23
C GLY A 629 -21.97 -26.91 7.58
N GLY A 630 -22.63 -26.82 8.74
CA GLY A 630 -23.45 -25.67 9.14
C GLY A 630 -24.72 -25.48 8.30
N VAL A 631 -25.21 -26.53 7.64
CA VAL A 631 -26.36 -26.46 6.72
C VAL A 631 -27.61 -26.95 7.45
N VAL A 632 -28.64 -26.11 7.53
CA VAL A 632 -29.88 -26.38 8.29
C VAL A 632 -30.53 -27.72 7.91
N ARG A 633 -30.65 -28.01 6.60
CA ARG A 633 -31.24 -29.27 6.12
C ARG A 633 -30.42 -30.53 6.43
N ARG A 634 -29.14 -30.35 6.74
CA ARG A 634 -28.19 -31.42 7.04
C ARG A 634 -27.91 -31.54 8.53
N GLN A 635 -28.62 -30.80 9.39
CA GLN A 635 -28.31 -30.69 10.82
C GLN A 635 -28.31 -32.03 11.58
N ASN A 636 -28.96 -33.07 11.04
CA ASN A 636 -29.02 -34.40 11.63
C ASN A 636 -28.05 -35.41 10.98
N LEU A 637 -27.15 -34.95 10.09
CA LEU A 637 -26.19 -35.84 9.43
C LEU A 637 -24.93 -36.00 10.28
N THR A 638 -24.61 -37.25 10.58
CA THR A 638 -23.38 -37.66 11.27
C THR A 638 -22.47 -38.42 10.31
N ALA A 639 -21.17 -38.42 10.59
CA ALA A 639 -20.19 -39.16 9.81
C ALA A 639 -20.23 -40.66 10.16
N GLU A 640 -20.35 -41.51 9.15
CA GLU A 640 -20.34 -42.97 9.32
C GLU A 640 -18.93 -43.54 9.57
N GLU A 641 -17.91 -42.88 9.01
CA GLU A 641 -16.50 -43.23 9.14
C GLU A 641 -15.64 -42.01 9.45
N ASP A 642 -14.45 -42.23 10.01
CA ASP A 642 -13.45 -41.17 10.11
C ASP A 642 -12.90 -40.84 8.71
N GLY A 643 -12.70 -39.56 8.45
CA GLY A 643 -11.94 -39.12 7.29
C GLY A 643 -10.52 -39.65 7.36
N GLU A 644 -9.88 -39.86 6.21
CA GLU A 644 -8.64 -40.65 6.17
C GLU A 644 -7.50 -40.01 6.99
N ALA A 645 -7.36 -38.68 6.93
CA ALA A 645 -6.39 -37.95 7.75
C ALA A 645 -6.70 -38.05 9.25
N VAL A 646 -7.97 -37.96 9.64
CA VAL A 646 -8.44 -38.06 11.04
C VAL A 646 -8.23 -39.49 11.57
N GLY A 647 -8.61 -40.50 10.79
CA GLY A 647 -8.44 -41.90 11.14
C GLY A 647 -6.96 -42.29 11.31
N ARG A 648 -6.04 -41.67 10.54
CA ARG A 648 -4.59 -41.84 10.74
C ARG A 648 -4.12 -41.23 12.06
N LEU A 649 -4.59 -40.05 12.43
CA LEU A 649 -4.29 -39.43 13.72
C LEU A 649 -4.83 -40.27 14.90
N ARG A 650 -6.05 -40.79 14.80
CA ARG A 650 -6.63 -41.70 15.81
C ARG A 650 -5.83 -42.99 15.95
N LYS A 651 -5.43 -43.63 14.85
CA LYS A 651 -4.56 -44.81 14.86
C LYS A 651 -3.18 -44.53 15.47
N ALA A 652 -2.67 -43.31 15.28
CA ALA A 652 -1.44 -42.84 15.93
C ALA A 652 -1.63 -42.53 17.43
N GLY A 653 -2.84 -42.70 17.98
CA GLY A 653 -3.15 -42.58 19.40
C GLY A 653 -3.73 -41.22 19.82
N ALA A 654 -4.00 -40.31 18.88
CA ALA A 654 -4.66 -39.04 19.19
C ALA A 654 -6.16 -39.25 19.49
N ILE A 655 -6.70 -38.43 20.39
CA ILE A 655 -8.07 -38.54 20.91
C ILE A 655 -8.88 -37.30 20.47
N PRO A 656 -9.75 -37.42 19.45
CA PRO A 656 -10.66 -36.34 19.07
C PRO A 656 -11.65 -36.02 20.19
N LEU A 657 -11.70 -34.76 20.62
CA LEU A 657 -12.60 -34.33 21.69
C LEU A 657 -13.97 -33.88 21.17
N LEU A 658 -14.02 -33.35 19.95
CA LEU A 658 -15.19 -32.68 19.36
C LEU A 658 -14.97 -32.40 17.88
N VAL A 659 -16.06 -31.98 17.22
CA VAL A 659 -16.01 -31.27 15.94
C VAL A 659 -16.28 -29.76 16.10
N SER A 660 -15.49 -28.93 15.43
CA SER A 660 -15.55 -27.47 15.57
C SER A 660 -16.24 -26.75 14.42
N ASN A 661 -16.67 -25.52 14.71
CA ASN A 661 -17.57 -24.74 13.87
C ASN A 661 -16.92 -24.24 12.57
N THR A 662 -17.73 -24.19 11.53
CA THR A 662 -17.35 -23.79 10.17
C THR A 662 -18.46 -22.93 9.55
N PRO A 663 -18.19 -22.01 8.61
CA PRO A 663 -19.26 -21.38 7.87
C PRO A 663 -20.03 -22.41 7.05
N GLU A 664 -21.27 -22.07 6.74
CA GLU A 664 -22.14 -22.89 5.90
C GLU A 664 -21.42 -23.34 4.61
N TYR A 665 -21.33 -24.65 4.38
CA TYR A 665 -20.60 -25.32 3.30
C TYR A 665 -19.11 -24.96 3.17
N CYS A 666 -18.49 -24.44 4.23
CA CYS A 666 -17.15 -23.84 4.18
C CYS A 666 -17.05 -22.61 3.24
N MET A 667 -18.18 -22.01 2.84
CA MET A 667 -18.28 -20.98 1.79
C MET A 667 -18.41 -19.55 2.35
N ALA A 668 -17.67 -19.22 3.40
CA ALA A 668 -17.57 -17.84 3.88
C ALA A 668 -16.25 -17.53 4.58
N PHE A 669 -15.97 -16.23 4.71
CA PHE A 669 -14.79 -15.72 5.41
C PHE A 669 -14.92 -15.75 6.93
N GLU A 670 -16.14 -15.72 7.46
CA GLU A 670 -16.39 -15.76 8.90
C GLU A 670 -17.06 -17.09 9.24
N SER A 671 -16.58 -17.78 10.28
CA SER A 671 -17.26 -18.98 10.81
C SER A 671 -18.60 -18.60 11.46
N TYR A 672 -19.62 -18.47 10.61
CA TYR A 672 -21.01 -18.26 10.96
C TYR A 672 -21.92 -19.14 10.10
N ASN A 673 -22.85 -19.82 10.75
CA ASN A 673 -23.92 -20.57 10.09
C ASN A 673 -25.21 -20.52 10.93
N ASN A 674 -26.32 -20.98 10.35
CA ASN A 674 -27.64 -20.92 11.00
C ASN A 674 -27.91 -22.06 11.99
N VAL A 675 -27.02 -23.06 12.09
CA VAL A 675 -27.16 -24.22 12.97
C VAL A 675 -26.48 -23.97 14.31
N THR A 676 -25.16 -23.72 14.29
CA THR A 676 -24.32 -23.49 15.48
C THR A 676 -24.20 -22.01 15.83
N GLY A 677 -24.47 -21.12 14.88
CA GLY A 677 -24.26 -19.69 15.05
C GLY A 677 -22.82 -19.26 14.76
N ARG A 678 -22.42 -18.12 15.35
CA ARG A 678 -21.16 -17.44 15.04
C ARG A 678 -20.07 -17.80 16.03
N THR A 679 -18.87 -18.05 15.51
CA THR A 679 -17.65 -18.17 16.32
C THR A 679 -16.98 -16.81 16.49
N MET A 680 -16.56 -16.51 17.71
CA MET A 680 -15.92 -15.25 18.11
C MET A 680 -14.41 -15.44 18.23
N ASN A 681 -13.65 -14.38 17.93
CA ASN A 681 -12.20 -14.41 18.09
C ASN A 681 -11.82 -14.42 19.60
N PRO A 682 -10.89 -15.28 20.04
CA PRO A 682 -10.53 -15.37 21.45
C PRO A 682 -9.82 -14.12 22.00
N TYR A 683 -9.20 -13.28 21.17
CA TYR A 683 -8.53 -12.03 21.60
C TYR A 683 -9.48 -10.83 21.64
N ASP A 684 -10.53 -10.81 20.82
CA ASP A 684 -11.53 -9.74 20.81
C ASP A 684 -12.85 -10.28 20.23
N PRO A 685 -13.92 -10.44 21.03
CA PRO A 685 -15.16 -11.03 20.54
C PRO A 685 -15.85 -10.17 19.47
N ARG A 686 -15.51 -8.89 19.32
CA ARG A 686 -16.05 -8.03 18.24
C ARG A 686 -15.48 -8.38 16.87
N ARG A 687 -14.50 -9.29 16.82
CA ARG A 687 -13.76 -9.69 15.63
C ARG A 687 -14.01 -11.14 15.28
N THR A 688 -13.86 -11.43 13.99
CA THR A 688 -14.00 -12.78 13.45
C THR A 688 -12.76 -13.64 13.76
N SER A 689 -12.95 -14.94 13.93
CA SER A 689 -11.88 -15.94 13.92
C SER A 689 -11.48 -16.38 12.48
N ALA A 690 -12.00 -15.66 11.48
CA ALA A 690 -11.97 -16.01 10.06
C ALA A 690 -12.64 -17.36 9.74
N GLY A 691 -12.37 -17.88 8.55
CA GLY A 691 -13.05 -19.04 8.01
C GLY A 691 -12.29 -19.65 6.83
N SER A 692 -12.59 -20.90 6.47
CA SER A 692 -13.67 -21.70 7.04
C SER A 692 -13.30 -22.50 8.30
N SER A 693 -12.02 -22.56 8.70
CA SER A 693 -11.59 -23.28 9.92
C SER A 693 -11.54 -22.38 11.15
N GLY A 694 -12.48 -21.44 11.27
CA GLY A 694 -12.52 -20.45 12.36
C GLY A 694 -12.83 -21.03 13.74
N GLY A 695 -13.60 -22.14 13.82
CA GLY A 695 -13.83 -22.87 15.06
C GLY A 695 -12.53 -23.49 15.61
N GLU A 696 -11.81 -24.23 14.77
CA GLU A 696 -10.48 -24.76 15.11
C GLU A 696 -9.51 -23.65 15.53
N GLY A 697 -9.43 -22.57 14.75
CA GLY A 697 -8.59 -21.42 15.07
C GLY A 697 -8.90 -20.85 16.45
N ALA A 698 -10.18 -20.64 16.77
CA ALA A 698 -10.61 -20.09 18.04
C ALA A 698 -10.34 -21.03 19.22
N LEU A 699 -10.59 -22.33 19.10
CA LEU A 699 -10.32 -23.32 20.15
C LEU A 699 -8.84 -23.42 20.48
N ILE A 700 -7.99 -23.53 19.44
CA ILE A 700 -6.54 -23.63 19.63
C ILE A 700 -5.99 -22.30 20.19
N GLY A 701 -6.44 -21.16 19.66
CA GLY A 701 -6.06 -19.82 20.13
C GLY A 701 -6.45 -19.55 21.58
N ALA A 702 -7.61 -20.06 22.03
CA ALA A 702 -8.09 -19.96 23.40
C ALA A 702 -7.38 -20.91 24.40
N GLY A 703 -6.47 -21.76 23.92
CA GLY A 703 -5.83 -22.81 24.72
C GLY A 703 -6.74 -24.02 25.01
N ALA A 704 -7.89 -24.11 24.33
CA ALA A 704 -8.88 -25.19 24.48
C ALA A 704 -8.60 -26.41 23.59
N SER A 705 -7.57 -26.33 22.75
CA SER A 705 -7.02 -27.44 21.98
C SER A 705 -5.52 -27.21 21.74
N VAL A 706 -4.68 -28.25 21.76
CA VAL A 706 -3.24 -28.13 21.47
C VAL A 706 -2.96 -28.14 19.98
N CYS A 707 -3.69 -28.97 19.25
CA CYS A 707 -3.66 -29.07 17.81
C CYS A 707 -4.98 -29.62 17.26
N GLY A 708 -5.19 -29.42 15.98
CA GLY A 708 -6.38 -29.89 15.30
C GLY A 708 -6.24 -29.98 13.79
N VAL A 709 -7.33 -30.37 13.14
CA VAL A 709 -7.40 -30.63 11.70
C VAL A 709 -8.27 -29.58 11.02
N GLY A 710 -7.68 -28.82 10.10
CA GLY A 710 -8.38 -27.88 9.24
C GLY A 710 -8.40 -28.31 7.77
N SER A 711 -9.09 -27.53 6.95
CA SER A 711 -9.08 -27.65 5.49
C SER A 711 -8.91 -26.28 4.82
N ASP A 712 -8.17 -26.23 3.72
CA ASP A 712 -7.73 -25.01 3.04
C ASP A 712 -7.88 -25.12 1.52
N LEU A 713 -8.85 -24.36 0.98
CA LEU A 713 -9.06 -24.19 -0.47
C LEU A 713 -8.57 -22.82 -0.97
N ALA A 714 -8.61 -21.79 -0.12
CA ALA A 714 -8.24 -20.42 -0.45
C ALA A 714 -7.57 -19.66 0.71
N GLY A 715 -7.03 -20.37 1.70
CA GLY A 715 -6.50 -19.81 2.96
C GLY A 715 -7.25 -20.24 4.21
N SER A 716 -8.18 -21.20 4.11
CA SER A 716 -9.04 -21.57 5.24
C SER A 716 -8.35 -22.26 6.41
N ILE A 717 -7.06 -22.61 6.32
CA ILE A 717 -6.21 -22.93 7.48
C ILE A 717 -5.42 -21.68 7.91
N ARG A 718 -4.76 -21.03 6.94
CA ARG A 718 -3.80 -19.94 7.20
C ARG A 718 -4.42 -18.66 7.74
N ILE A 719 -5.60 -18.26 7.27
CA ILE A 719 -6.26 -17.02 7.71
C ILE A 719 -6.84 -17.18 9.13
N PRO A 720 -7.58 -18.26 9.47
CA PRO A 720 -7.96 -18.52 10.87
C PRO A 720 -6.76 -18.61 11.81
N ALA A 721 -5.68 -19.25 11.36
CA ALA A 721 -4.47 -19.34 12.16
C ALA A 721 -3.81 -17.97 12.41
N LEU A 722 -3.78 -17.09 11.40
CA LEU A 722 -3.38 -15.68 11.58
C LEU A 722 -4.29 -14.97 12.58
N PHE A 723 -5.61 -15.02 12.40
CA PHE A 723 -6.54 -14.23 13.21
C PHE A 723 -6.58 -14.70 14.66
N CYS A 724 -6.29 -15.97 14.90
CA CYS A 724 -6.26 -16.58 16.23
C CYS A 724 -4.84 -16.78 16.78
N GLY A 725 -3.80 -16.24 16.13
CA GLY A 725 -2.44 -16.19 16.67
C GLY A 725 -1.77 -17.54 16.89
N ILE A 726 -2.13 -18.54 16.09
CA ILE A 726 -1.60 -19.92 16.14
C ILE A 726 -0.81 -20.22 14.86
N PHE A 727 -0.29 -21.43 14.72
CA PHE A 727 0.30 -21.92 13.48
C PHE A 727 -0.73 -22.72 12.67
N GLY A 728 -0.67 -22.58 11.34
CA GLY A 728 -1.50 -23.36 10.42
C GLY A 728 -0.74 -23.73 9.16
N HIS A 729 -0.65 -25.01 8.85
CA HIS A 729 0.06 -25.50 7.68
C HIS A 729 -0.90 -26.06 6.62
N LYS A 730 -0.81 -25.50 5.41
CA LYS A 730 -1.40 -26.08 4.20
C LYS A 730 -0.34 -26.91 3.50
N PRO A 731 -0.48 -28.25 3.42
CA PRO A 731 0.49 -29.11 2.78
C PRO A 731 0.61 -28.89 1.27
N SER A 732 1.64 -29.46 0.66
CA SER A 732 1.72 -29.64 -0.80
C SER A 732 0.48 -30.36 -1.34
N ALA A 733 0.04 -29.98 -2.54
CA ALA A 733 -1.11 -30.57 -3.21
C ALA A 733 -1.02 -32.10 -3.30
N GLY A 734 -2.12 -32.80 -3.03
CA GLY A 734 -2.21 -34.27 -3.10
C GLY A 734 -1.44 -35.06 -2.03
N ILE A 735 -0.79 -34.40 -1.06
CA ILE A 735 -0.04 -35.10 0.01
C ILE A 735 -0.96 -35.70 1.06
N VAL A 736 -1.88 -34.90 1.61
CA VAL A 736 -2.87 -35.35 2.60
C VAL A 736 -4.18 -35.67 1.90
N SER A 737 -4.72 -36.86 2.17
CA SER A 737 -5.99 -37.30 1.59
C SER A 737 -7.15 -36.41 2.03
N ILE A 738 -7.98 -36.01 1.07
CA ILE A 738 -9.22 -35.26 1.32
C ILE A 738 -10.44 -36.18 1.55
N LYS A 739 -10.24 -37.52 1.55
CA LYS A 739 -11.34 -38.47 1.77
C LYS A 739 -11.98 -38.24 3.14
N GLY A 740 -13.30 -38.08 3.16
CA GLY A 740 -14.07 -37.76 4.36
C GLY A 740 -14.19 -36.26 4.66
N HIS A 741 -13.80 -35.39 3.74
CA HIS A 741 -14.08 -33.95 3.81
C HIS A 741 -15.46 -33.60 3.19
N MET A 742 -16.08 -32.49 3.59
CA MET A 742 -17.25 -31.90 2.93
C MET A 742 -17.15 -30.37 2.83
N PRO A 743 -17.68 -29.72 1.77
CA PRO A 743 -18.25 -30.31 0.56
C PRO A 743 -17.22 -31.03 -0.31
N VAL A 744 -17.67 -32.07 -1.02
CA VAL A 744 -16.86 -32.81 -2.00
C VAL A 744 -17.23 -32.37 -3.42
N CYS A 745 -16.23 -32.30 -4.29
CA CYS A 745 -16.39 -32.08 -5.73
C CYS A 745 -15.91 -33.34 -6.46
N THR A 746 -16.61 -33.77 -7.51
CA THR A 746 -16.26 -34.98 -8.29
C THR A 746 -15.16 -34.73 -9.32
N ASP A 747 -14.64 -33.50 -9.43
CA ASP A 747 -13.50 -33.20 -10.29
C ASP A 747 -12.24 -33.94 -9.79
N ALA A 748 -11.59 -34.67 -10.70
CA ALA A 748 -10.40 -35.45 -10.40
C ALA A 748 -9.21 -34.60 -9.90
N HIS A 749 -9.23 -33.28 -10.12
CA HIS A 749 -8.17 -32.37 -9.68
C HIS A 749 -8.52 -31.58 -8.42
N PHE A 750 -9.65 -31.88 -7.76
CA PHE A 750 -10.07 -31.11 -6.58
C PHE A 750 -9.05 -31.19 -5.43
N ASP A 751 -8.36 -32.34 -5.30
CA ASP A 751 -7.27 -32.57 -4.36
C ASP A 751 -5.98 -31.80 -4.65
N GLN A 752 -5.89 -31.16 -5.83
CA GLN A 752 -4.79 -30.26 -6.19
C GLN A 752 -4.97 -28.87 -5.58
N TYR A 753 -6.21 -28.51 -5.23
CA TYR A 753 -6.57 -27.17 -4.73
C TYR A 753 -6.93 -27.19 -3.25
N LEU A 754 -7.81 -28.13 -2.86
CA LEU A 754 -8.18 -28.36 -1.47
C LEU A 754 -7.10 -29.19 -0.78
N SER A 755 -6.67 -28.77 0.40
CA SER A 755 -5.79 -29.57 1.25
C SER A 755 -6.30 -29.62 2.68
N LEU A 756 -6.22 -30.79 3.32
CA LEU A 756 -6.35 -30.93 4.77
C LEU A 756 -4.97 -30.73 5.40
N GLY A 757 -4.91 -30.11 6.58
CA GLY A 757 -3.63 -29.82 7.21
C GLY A 757 -3.73 -29.54 8.71
N PRO A 758 -2.59 -29.61 9.41
CA PRO A 758 -2.55 -29.40 10.85
C PRO A 758 -2.59 -27.92 11.23
N MET A 759 -3.24 -27.65 12.35
CA MET A 759 -3.23 -26.37 13.06
C MET A 759 -2.78 -26.63 14.50
N CYS A 760 -1.93 -25.80 15.08
CA CYS A 760 -1.41 -26.02 16.44
C CYS A 760 -0.88 -24.74 17.10
N ARG A 761 -0.67 -24.79 18.42
CA ARG A 761 -0.06 -23.68 19.17
C ARG A 761 1.45 -23.59 19.01
N TYR A 762 2.13 -24.71 18.74
CA TYR A 762 3.59 -24.79 18.73
C TYR A 762 4.11 -25.31 17.39
N ALA A 763 5.09 -24.63 16.79
CA ALA A 763 5.61 -25.02 15.48
C ALA A 763 6.27 -26.42 15.48
N GLN A 764 6.79 -26.85 16.65
CA GLN A 764 7.39 -28.17 16.81
C GLN A 764 6.42 -29.35 16.60
N ASP A 765 5.10 -29.12 16.74
CA ASP A 765 4.10 -30.18 16.57
C ASP A 765 3.75 -30.43 15.09
N LEU A 766 4.00 -29.44 14.21
CA LEU A 766 3.63 -29.52 12.79
C LEU A 766 4.25 -30.70 12.03
N PRO A 767 5.56 -31.04 12.18
CA PRO A 767 6.16 -32.12 11.41
C PRO A 767 5.52 -33.47 11.68
N LEU A 768 5.33 -33.84 12.96
CA LEU A 768 4.75 -35.13 13.33
C LEU A 768 3.28 -35.22 12.87
N LEU A 769 2.50 -34.15 13.08
CA LEU A 769 1.11 -34.12 12.63
C LEU A 769 1.01 -34.29 11.11
N LEU A 770 1.87 -33.58 10.36
CA LEU A 770 1.90 -33.69 8.90
C LEU A 770 2.33 -35.08 8.44
N GLU A 771 3.34 -35.69 9.07
CA GLU A 771 3.81 -37.04 8.76
C GLU A 771 2.66 -38.07 8.88
N ILE A 772 1.96 -38.06 10.01
CA ILE A 772 0.84 -38.97 10.28
C ILE A 772 -0.31 -38.73 9.28
N MET A 773 -0.69 -37.48 9.06
CA MET A 773 -1.78 -37.13 8.13
C MET A 773 -1.44 -37.52 6.68
N SER A 774 -0.17 -37.43 6.28
CA SER A 774 0.31 -37.76 4.93
C SER A 774 0.32 -39.26 4.64
N GLY A 775 0.46 -40.10 5.66
CA GLY A 775 0.46 -41.56 5.53
C GLY A 775 1.48 -42.05 4.49
N PRO A 776 1.10 -42.85 3.48
CA PRO A 776 2.04 -43.34 2.47
C PRO A 776 2.80 -42.24 1.70
N ASN A 777 2.25 -41.03 1.63
CA ASN A 777 2.88 -39.89 0.97
C ASN A 777 3.94 -39.19 1.85
N ALA A 778 4.05 -39.51 3.14
CA ALA A 778 4.96 -38.83 4.06
C ALA A 778 6.43 -38.90 3.61
N SER A 779 6.83 -40.01 2.98
CA SER A 779 8.18 -40.19 2.45
C SER A 779 8.58 -39.15 1.40
N LYS A 780 7.60 -38.59 0.66
CA LYS A 780 7.83 -37.53 -0.34
C LYS A 780 8.28 -36.22 0.29
N LEU A 781 7.90 -35.98 1.55
CA LEU A 781 8.16 -34.72 2.26
C LEU A 781 9.54 -34.66 2.92
N ARG A 782 10.16 -35.83 3.17
CA ARG A 782 11.49 -35.95 3.78
C ARG A 782 11.60 -35.18 5.10
N LEU A 783 10.57 -35.27 5.94
CA LEU A 783 10.45 -34.52 7.19
C LEU A 783 11.57 -34.81 8.21
N ASN A 784 12.16 -36.00 8.13
CA ASN A 784 13.24 -36.44 9.01
C ASN A 784 14.64 -35.97 8.57
N GLU A 785 14.76 -35.35 7.38
CA GLU A 785 16.04 -34.78 6.95
C GLU A 785 16.30 -33.45 7.67
N PRO A 786 17.45 -33.28 8.35
CA PRO A 786 17.75 -32.05 9.07
C PRO A 786 17.89 -30.85 8.12
N ILE A 787 17.29 -29.73 8.50
CA ILE A 787 17.38 -28.46 7.76
C ILE A 787 18.31 -27.50 8.49
N ASN A 788 19.35 -27.03 7.79
CA ASN A 788 20.11 -25.89 8.24
C ASN A 788 19.46 -24.61 7.69
N VAL A 789 18.69 -23.93 8.53
CA VAL A 789 17.97 -22.69 8.17
C VAL A 789 18.92 -21.58 7.72
N ASP A 790 20.16 -21.56 8.24
CA ASP A 790 21.14 -20.53 7.91
C ASP A 790 21.68 -20.65 6.47
N LYS A 791 21.46 -21.81 5.82
CA LYS A 791 21.84 -22.06 4.41
C LYS A 791 20.68 -21.88 3.43
N LEU A 792 19.48 -21.54 3.90
CA LEU A 792 18.33 -21.35 3.03
C LEU A 792 18.43 -20.03 2.26
N LYS A 793 17.71 -19.98 1.13
CA LYS A 793 17.49 -18.75 0.36
C LYS A 793 16.10 -18.21 0.69
N ILE A 794 16.04 -17.00 1.21
CA ILE A 794 14.78 -16.36 1.60
C ILE A 794 14.38 -15.33 0.56
N TYR A 795 13.25 -15.59 -0.06
CA TYR A 795 12.66 -14.74 -1.06
C TYR A 795 11.46 -13.99 -0.48
N TYR A 796 11.16 -12.82 -1.02
CA TYR A 796 10.00 -12.03 -0.59
C TYR A 796 9.49 -11.15 -1.74
N PRO A 797 8.23 -10.70 -1.73
CA PRO A 797 7.69 -9.91 -2.82
C PRO A 797 8.39 -8.54 -2.91
N GLN A 798 8.92 -8.20 -4.10
CA GLN A 798 9.45 -6.86 -4.40
C GLN A 798 8.34 -5.81 -4.31
N LYS A 799 7.10 -6.19 -4.68
CA LYS A 799 5.89 -5.40 -4.51
C LYS A 799 4.86 -6.21 -3.75
N LEU A 800 4.37 -5.62 -2.67
CA LEU A 800 3.41 -6.25 -1.77
C LEU A 800 1.95 -6.20 -2.29
N ASP A 801 1.66 -5.37 -3.29
CA ASP A 801 0.31 -5.19 -3.85
C ASP A 801 0.02 -6.27 -4.90
N LEU A 802 -0.89 -7.20 -4.59
CA LEU A 802 -1.18 -8.36 -5.44
C LEU A 802 -2.05 -8.08 -6.68
N THR A 803 -2.72 -6.93 -6.78
CA THR A 803 -3.49 -6.49 -7.95
C THR A 803 -3.85 -5.00 -7.80
N VAL A 804 -4.43 -4.37 -8.83
CA VAL A 804 -4.97 -2.99 -8.80
C VAL A 804 -6.11 -2.80 -7.78
N ASN A 805 -6.72 -3.90 -7.28
CA ASN A 805 -7.84 -3.92 -6.34
C ASN A 805 -7.53 -4.63 -5.01
N ALA A 806 -6.25 -4.89 -4.71
CA ALA A 806 -5.87 -5.52 -3.45
C ALA A 806 -6.18 -4.61 -2.26
N VAL A 807 -6.68 -5.19 -1.16
CA VAL A 807 -6.81 -4.48 0.12
C VAL A 807 -5.42 -3.98 0.55
N PRO A 808 -5.26 -2.70 0.93
CA PRO A 808 -3.99 -2.20 1.44
C PRO A 808 -3.50 -3.01 2.63
N ILE A 809 -2.22 -3.39 2.60
CA ILE A 809 -1.60 -4.12 3.72
C ILE A 809 -1.40 -3.18 4.90
N ALA A 810 -1.95 -3.56 6.05
CA ALA A 810 -1.82 -2.86 7.31
C ALA A 810 -0.33 -2.72 7.72
N PRO A 811 0.07 -1.58 8.30
CA PRO A 811 1.45 -1.34 8.71
C PRO A 811 2.06 -2.46 9.55
N GLU A 812 1.29 -3.04 10.47
CA GLU A 812 1.74 -4.05 11.42
C GLU A 812 2.00 -5.42 10.76
N ILE A 813 1.24 -5.74 9.70
CA ILE A 813 1.50 -6.94 8.88
C ILE A 813 2.78 -6.74 8.05
N ARG A 814 2.98 -5.54 7.50
CA ARG A 814 4.22 -5.19 6.79
C ARG A 814 5.42 -5.23 7.72
N GLU A 815 5.25 -4.74 8.95
CA GLU A 815 6.30 -4.75 9.97
C GLU A 815 6.66 -6.16 10.43
N SER A 816 5.67 -7.06 10.50
CA SER A 816 5.91 -8.49 10.77
C SER A 816 6.80 -9.12 9.70
N LEU A 817 6.52 -8.87 8.42
CA LEU A 817 7.37 -9.34 7.31
C LEU A 817 8.78 -8.74 7.37
N ARG A 818 8.90 -7.43 7.60
CA ARG A 818 10.19 -6.75 7.73
C ARG A 818 11.01 -7.27 8.89
N SER A 819 10.38 -7.50 10.04
CA SER A 819 11.03 -8.02 11.24
C SER A 819 11.57 -9.42 11.00
N ALA A 820 10.79 -10.30 10.36
CA ALA A 820 11.27 -11.62 9.96
C ALA A 820 12.45 -11.54 8.97
N LEU A 821 12.37 -10.68 7.95
CA LEU A 821 13.47 -10.47 6.99
C LEU A 821 14.74 -9.95 7.68
N LYS A 822 14.60 -8.93 8.54
CA LYS A 822 15.71 -8.35 9.30
C LYS A 822 16.36 -9.38 10.22
N TYR A 823 15.56 -10.24 10.86
CA TYR A 823 16.06 -11.33 11.69
C TYR A 823 16.99 -12.26 10.89
N PHE A 824 16.55 -12.73 9.71
CA PHE A 824 17.36 -13.60 8.87
C PHE A 824 18.58 -12.90 8.26
N GLN A 825 18.45 -11.64 7.85
CA GLN A 825 19.57 -10.82 7.38
C GLN A 825 20.65 -10.65 8.45
N ASN A 826 20.25 -10.42 9.71
CA ASN A 826 21.17 -10.31 10.82
C ASN A 826 21.90 -11.63 11.12
N LYS A 827 21.29 -12.78 10.83
CA LYS A 827 21.93 -14.11 10.91
C LYS A 827 22.84 -14.40 9.70
N GLY A 828 22.90 -13.52 8.70
CA GLY A 828 23.67 -13.72 7.47
C GLY A 828 23.02 -14.65 6.44
N VAL A 829 21.73 -14.95 6.59
CA VAL A 829 20.98 -15.78 5.64
C VAL A 829 20.71 -15.00 4.35
N TYR A 830 20.82 -15.67 3.20
CA TYR A 830 20.58 -15.04 1.91
C TYR A 830 19.15 -14.54 1.79
N THR A 831 18.96 -13.26 1.42
CA THR A 831 17.63 -12.69 1.15
C THR A 831 17.58 -11.98 -0.20
N GLU A 832 16.53 -12.20 -1.00
CA GLU A 832 16.36 -11.59 -2.33
C GLU A 832 14.89 -11.20 -2.59
N PRO A 833 14.60 -9.95 -3.01
CA PRO A 833 13.26 -9.56 -3.45
C PRO A 833 12.94 -10.15 -4.83
N LEU A 834 11.75 -10.71 -5.01
CA LEU A 834 11.28 -11.30 -6.28
C LEU A 834 10.06 -10.59 -6.85
N ASN A 835 10.00 -10.55 -8.18
CA ASN A 835 8.87 -10.05 -8.94
C ASN A 835 8.48 -11.08 -10.00
N PHE A 836 7.64 -12.05 -9.62
CA PHE A 836 7.16 -13.07 -10.53
C PHE A 836 6.22 -12.47 -11.58
N ARG A 837 6.35 -12.92 -12.83
CA ARG A 837 5.80 -12.25 -14.01
C ARG A 837 4.28 -12.02 -13.95
N TYR A 838 3.53 -13.01 -13.48
CA TYR A 838 2.07 -12.98 -13.39
C TYR A 838 1.53 -12.94 -11.96
N PHE A 839 2.38 -12.61 -10.98
CA PHE A 839 1.95 -12.52 -9.58
C PHE A 839 0.89 -11.44 -9.38
N CYS A 840 0.95 -10.37 -10.17
CA CYS A 840 -0.06 -9.30 -10.17
C CYS A 840 -1.39 -9.71 -10.83
N ASP A 841 -1.45 -10.86 -11.50
CA ASP A 841 -2.66 -11.44 -12.12
C ASP A 841 -3.24 -12.59 -11.27
N SER A 842 -2.77 -12.72 -10.02
CA SER A 842 -3.16 -13.80 -9.10
C SER A 842 -4.68 -13.96 -8.99
N MET A 843 -5.43 -12.85 -9.03
CA MET A 843 -6.89 -12.86 -8.94
C MET A 843 -7.54 -13.58 -10.10
N GLN A 844 -7.11 -13.27 -11.33
CA GLN A 844 -7.67 -13.88 -12.53
C GLN A 844 -7.23 -15.33 -12.65
N ILE A 845 -5.97 -15.63 -12.33
CA ILE A 845 -5.42 -17.00 -12.32
C ILE A 845 -6.23 -17.87 -11.35
N ALA A 846 -6.26 -17.50 -10.07
CA ALA A 846 -6.87 -18.34 -9.05
C ALA A 846 -8.40 -18.40 -9.17
N SER A 847 -9.06 -17.33 -9.63
CA SER A 847 -10.51 -17.37 -9.94
C SER A 847 -10.82 -18.30 -11.11
N ASN A 848 -9.96 -18.33 -12.14
CA ASN A 848 -10.12 -19.25 -13.25
C ASN A 848 -10.01 -20.71 -12.79
N SER A 849 -9.03 -21.04 -11.94
CA SER A 849 -8.86 -22.40 -11.41
C SER A 849 -10.12 -22.88 -10.67
N LEU A 850 -10.66 -22.05 -9.75
CA LEU A 850 -11.90 -22.37 -9.03
C LEU A 850 -13.13 -22.49 -9.94
N GLN A 851 -13.29 -21.60 -10.93
CA GLN A 851 -14.43 -21.63 -11.85
C GLN A 851 -14.38 -22.75 -12.89
N THR A 852 -13.25 -23.45 -13.02
CA THR A 852 -13.12 -24.60 -13.92
C THR A 852 -13.38 -25.93 -13.24
N LEU A 853 -13.53 -25.94 -11.91
CA LEU A 853 -13.95 -27.13 -11.17
C LEU A 853 -15.34 -27.56 -11.66
N LYS A 854 -15.45 -28.84 -12.02
CA LYS A 854 -16.73 -29.44 -12.41
C LYS A 854 -17.54 -29.85 -11.18
N ASP A 855 -18.85 -29.94 -11.33
CA ASP A 855 -19.73 -30.55 -10.32
C ASP A 855 -19.58 -29.98 -8.90
N VAL A 856 -19.32 -28.67 -8.78
CA VAL A 856 -19.31 -27.98 -7.50
C VAL A 856 -20.71 -28.09 -6.88
N PRO A 857 -20.84 -28.58 -5.63
CA PRO A 857 -22.15 -28.78 -5.01
C PRO A 857 -22.98 -27.50 -5.00
N ASN A 858 -24.23 -27.60 -5.46
CA ASN A 858 -25.17 -26.50 -5.37
C ASN A 858 -25.63 -26.38 -3.91
N VAL A 859 -25.42 -25.20 -3.33
CA VAL A 859 -25.81 -24.88 -1.96
C VAL A 859 -27.34 -24.85 -1.81
N PHE A 860 -28.06 -24.55 -2.90
CA PHE A 860 -29.52 -24.51 -2.90
C PHE A 860 -30.13 -25.82 -3.37
N ALA A 861 -31.29 -26.17 -2.82
CA ALA A 861 -32.06 -27.34 -3.25
C ALA A 861 -32.63 -27.21 -4.68
N SER A 862 -32.80 -25.98 -5.17
CA SER A 862 -33.21 -25.73 -6.55
C SER A 862 -31.97 -25.53 -7.45
N PRO A 863 -31.93 -26.12 -8.65
CA PRO A 863 -30.89 -25.84 -9.63
C PRO A 863 -30.91 -24.40 -10.16
N LYS A 864 -32.00 -23.64 -9.95
CA LYS A 864 -32.13 -22.22 -10.29
C LYS A 864 -32.80 -21.47 -9.11
N PRO A 865 -32.06 -21.14 -8.05
CA PRO A 865 -32.61 -20.42 -6.91
C PRO A 865 -32.97 -18.97 -7.29
N ASN A 866 -34.09 -18.46 -6.77
CA ASN A 866 -34.39 -17.03 -6.89
C ASN A 866 -33.64 -16.26 -5.80
N LEU A 867 -32.44 -15.78 -6.14
CA LEU A 867 -31.53 -15.12 -5.19
C LEU A 867 -32.13 -13.84 -4.58
N PHE A 868 -32.96 -13.11 -5.32
CA PHE A 868 -33.63 -11.91 -4.78
C PHE A 868 -34.57 -12.27 -3.64
N TRP A 869 -35.46 -13.25 -3.86
CA TRP A 869 -36.35 -13.73 -2.81
C TRP A 869 -35.59 -14.31 -1.62
N GLU A 870 -34.46 -14.96 -1.87
CA GLU A 870 -33.67 -15.52 -0.78
C GLU A 870 -32.94 -14.46 0.06
N LEU A 871 -32.48 -13.37 -0.57
CA LEU A 871 -31.99 -12.20 0.16
C LEU A 871 -33.11 -11.54 1.00
N VAL A 872 -34.34 -11.46 0.49
CA VAL A 872 -35.49 -10.98 1.28
C VAL A 872 -35.72 -11.86 2.51
N LYS A 873 -35.68 -13.19 2.34
CA LYS A 873 -35.82 -14.13 3.46
C LYS A 873 -34.70 -13.99 4.50
N VAL A 874 -33.47 -13.64 4.12
CA VAL A 874 -32.40 -13.32 5.09
C VAL A 874 -32.79 -12.13 5.96
N VAL A 875 -33.33 -11.05 5.36
CA VAL A 875 -33.72 -9.83 6.11
C VAL A 875 -34.81 -10.13 7.13
N VAL A 876 -35.79 -10.96 6.78
CA VAL A 876 -36.87 -11.38 7.69
C VAL A 876 -36.52 -12.62 8.54
N ARG A 877 -35.26 -13.07 8.52
CA ARG A 877 -34.75 -14.26 9.25
C ARG A 877 -35.50 -15.58 8.97
N GLN A 878 -36.01 -15.73 7.75
CA GLN A 878 -36.68 -16.95 7.27
C GLN A 878 -35.83 -17.75 6.28
N SER A 879 -34.64 -17.27 5.91
CA SER A 879 -33.73 -18.00 5.02
C SER A 879 -33.00 -19.11 5.79
N GLU A 880 -32.96 -20.31 5.22
CA GLU A 880 -32.11 -21.40 5.71
C GLU A 880 -30.62 -21.13 5.47
N HIS A 881 -30.30 -20.24 4.53
CA HIS A 881 -28.93 -19.90 4.11
C HIS A 881 -28.47 -18.55 4.68
N THR A 882 -27.17 -18.45 4.98
CA THR A 882 -26.57 -17.17 5.39
C THR A 882 -26.39 -16.22 4.21
N PHE A 883 -26.37 -14.91 4.48
CA PHE A 883 -26.04 -13.90 3.46
C PHE A 883 -24.69 -14.18 2.78
N ALA A 884 -23.68 -14.61 3.56
CA ALA A 884 -22.34 -14.87 3.04
C ALA A 884 -22.34 -16.01 2.01
N THR A 885 -23.07 -17.09 2.29
CA THR A 885 -23.25 -18.23 1.37
C THR A 885 -23.93 -17.81 0.07
N ILE A 886 -25.03 -17.04 0.17
CA ILE A 886 -25.76 -16.54 -0.99
C ILE A 886 -24.86 -15.63 -1.84
N PHE A 887 -24.09 -14.75 -1.20
CA PHE A 887 -23.13 -13.86 -1.86
C PHE A 887 -22.01 -14.63 -2.55
N MET A 888 -21.41 -15.61 -1.87
CA MET A 888 -20.35 -16.44 -2.45
C MET A 888 -20.86 -17.31 -3.60
N TYR A 889 -22.09 -17.82 -3.52
CA TYR A 889 -22.75 -18.49 -4.63
C TYR A 889 -22.97 -17.55 -5.82
N LEU A 890 -23.40 -16.31 -5.59
CA LEU A 890 -23.54 -15.33 -6.67
C LEU A 890 -22.19 -15.06 -7.36
N LEU A 891 -21.12 -14.92 -6.58
CA LEU A 891 -19.76 -14.74 -7.12
C LEU A 891 -19.31 -15.95 -7.94
N SER A 892 -19.52 -17.17 -7.44
CA SER A 892 -19.13 -18.40 -8.15
C SER A 892 -19.99 -18.66 -9.40
N ALA A 893 -21.28 -18.33 -9.36
CA ALA A 893 -22.20 -18.49 -10.48
C ALA A 893 -22.04 -17.39 -11.55
N SER A 894 -21.48 -16.23 -11.20
CA SER A 894 -21.26 -15.15 -12.16
C SER A 894 -20.15 -15.53 -13.16
N LYS A 895 -20.50 -15.65 -14.45
CA LYS A 895 -19.52 -15.72 -15.56
C LYS A 895 -18.73 -14.39 -15.76
N ALA A 896 -18.88 -13.44 -14.83
CA ALA A 896 -18.42 -12.06 -14.97
C ALA A 896 -16.93 -11.89 -14.67
N THR A 897 -16.32 -12.73 -13.82
CA THR A 897 -14.92 -12.54 -13.40
C THR A 897 -13.90 -13.10 -14.40
N VAL A 898 -14.27 -14.11 -15.21
CA VAL A 898 -13.39 -14.72 -16.22
C VAL A 898 -14.14 -14.90 -17.55
N ASN A 899 -13.74 -14.14 -18.57
CA ASN A 899 -14.24 -14.30 -19.94
C ASN A 899 -13.87 -15.71 -20.47
N GLU A 900 -14.86 -16.42 -21.02
CA GLU A 900 -14.68 -17.76 -21.61
C GLU A 900 -13.56 -17.81 -22.66
N LYS A 901 -13.38 -16.72 -23.42
CA LYS A 901 -12.29 -16.55 -24.39
C LYS A 901 -10.89 -16.46 -23.76
N ASN A 902 -10.79 -16.10 -22.48
CA ASN A 902 -9.52 -15.89 -21.76
C ASN A 902 -9.14 -17.06 -20.83
N ARG A 903 -10.00 -18.08 -20.66
CA ARG A 903 -9.72 -19.21 -19.75
C ARG A 903 -8.43 -19.94 -20.10
N ALA A 904 -8.22 -20.25 -21.38
CA ALA A 904 -7.00 -20.92 -21.84
C ALA A 904 -5.74 -20.09 -21.54
N ARG A 905 -5.84 -18.76 -21.65
CA ARG A 905 -4.75 -17.84 -21.31
C ARG A 905 -4.41 -17.87 -19.82
N TYR A 906 -5.42 -17.82 -18.94
CA TYR A 906 -5.16 -17.87 -17.50
C TYR A 906 -4.55 -19.20 -17.05
N ARG A 907 -4.94 -20.32 -17.66
CA ARG A 907 -4.28 -21.62 -17.43
C ARG A 907 -2.81 -21.62 -17.84
N LEU A 908 -2.48 -20.98 -18.98
CA LEU A 908 -1.08 -20.84 -19.40
C LEU A 908 -0.28 -19.97 -18.41
N MET A 909 -0.87 -18.85 -17.97
CA MET A 909 -0.24 -17.97 -16.97
C MET A 909 -0.03 -18.68 -15.63
N GLU A 910 -0.99 -19.49 -15.19
CA GLU A 910 -0.88 -20.34 -14.00
C GLU A 910 0.28 -21.32 -14.13
N ALA A 911 0.40 -22.01 -15.26
CA ALA A 911 1.47 -22.97 -15.52
C ALA A 911 2.86 -22.30 -15.56
N GLU A 912 2.99 -21.15 -16.25
CA GLU A 912 4.23 -20.38 -16.31
C GLU A 912 4.63 -19.85 -14.91
N LEU A 913 3.67 -19.34 -14.14
CA LEU A 913 3.91 -18.86 -12.78
C LEU A 913 4.30 -20.00 -11.83
N LYS A 914 3.64 -21.15 -11.95
CA LYS A 914 3.96 -22.37 -11.20
C LYS A 914 5.40 -22.80 -11.46
N GLN A 915 5.79 -22.85 -12.73
CA GLN A 915 7.15 -23.22 -13.12
C GLN A 915 8.18 -22.21 -12.58
N GLU A 916 7.92 -20.90 -12.72
CA GLU A 916 8.82 -19.85 -12.21
C GLU A 916 9.03 -19.96 -10.69
N PHE A 917 7.96 -20.21 -9.93
CA PHE A 917 8.03 -20.46 -8.50
C PHE A 917 8.78 -21.76 -8.16
N THR A 918 8.52 -22.85 -8.89
CA THR A 918 9.21 -24.13 -8.68
C THR A 918 10.71 -24.00 -8.89
N ASP A 919 11.12 -23.37 -9.99
CA ASP A 919 12.54 -23.21 -10.34
C ASP A 919 13.27 -22.31 -9.34
N LYS A 920 12.61 -21.25 -8.89
CA LYS A 920 13.23 -20.28 -7.99
C LYS A 920 13.32 -20.78 -6.55
N LEU A 921 12.29 -21.46 -6.04
CA LEU A 921 12.30 -22.00 -4.68
C LEU A 921 13.10 -23.32 -4.60
N ALA A 922 13.12 -24.11 -5.66
CA ALA A 922 13.87 -25.37 -5.74
C ALA A 922 13.74 -26.21 -4.46
N THR A 923 14.87 -26.67 -3.89
CA THR A 923 14.93 -27.50 -2.68
C THR A 923 15.51 -26.79 -1.46
N ASP A 924 15.91 -25.52 -1.61
CA ASP A 924 16.61 -24.71 -0.60
C ASP A 924 16.03 -23.29 -0.43
N GLY A 925 14.95 -22.95 -1.13
CA GLY A 925 14.32 -21.64 -1.12
C GLY A 925 12.97 -21.61 -0.42
N VAL A 926 12.69 -20.51 0.28
CA VAL A 926 11.37 -20.18 0.85
C VAL A 926 10.95 -18.77 0.45
N PHE A 927 9.64 -18.53 0.29
CA PHE A 927 9.06 -17.24 -0.02
C PHE A 927 8.21 -16.73 1.15
N LEU A 928 8.58 -15.59 1.71
CA LEU A 928 7.87 -14.92 2.81
C LEU A 928 6.89 -13.88 2.25
N MET A 929 5.63 -13.99 2.63
CA MET A 929 4.59 -13.01 2.25
C MET A 929 3.50 -12.92 3.32
N PRO A 930 2.67 -11.86 3.35
CA PRO A 930 1.53 -11.80 4.25
C PRO A 930 0.57 -12.98 4.05
N SER A 931 -0.01 -13.51 5.14
CA SER A 931 -1.13 -14.48 5.04
C SER A 931 -2.44 -13.78 4.69
N PHE A 932 -2.64 -12.57 5.22
CA PHE A 932 -3.77 -11.69 4.94
C PHE A 932 -3.29 -10.24 5.12
N PRO A 933 -3.85 -9.25 4.41
CA PRO A 933 -3.35 -7.87 4.46
C PRO A 933 -3.67 -7.14 5.77
N LYS A 934 -4.56 -7.65 6.63
CA LYS A 934 -4.94 -7.02 7.90
C LYS A 934 -4.90 -8.03 9.07
N PRO A 935 -4.79 -7.55 10.33
CA PRO A 935 -5.14 -8.34 11.51
C PRO A 935 -6.63 -8.72 11.51
N ALA A 936 -7.07 -9.44 12.56
CA ALA A 936 -8.44 -9.92 12.68
C ALA A 936 -9.49 -8.80 12.43
N LEU A 937 -10.39 -9.02 11.47
CA LEU A 937 -11.40 -8.04 11.06
C LEU A 937 -12.58 -8.00 12.04
N ARG A 938 -13.31 -6.88 12.08
CA ARG A 938 -14.62 -6.86 12.78
C ARG A 938 -15.62 -7.76 12.06
N HIS A 939 -16.61 -8.26 12.79
CA HIS A 939 -17.72 -9.01 12.18
C HIS A 939 -18.37 -8.19 11.07
N TYR A 940 -18.66 -8.85 9.95
CA TYR A 940 -19.18 -8.29 8.71
C TYR A 940 -18.24 -7.35 7.92
N GLU A 941 -17.07 -6.96 8.46
CA GLU A 941 -16.09 -6.15 7.71
C GLU A 941 -15.47 -6.97 6.55
N SER A 942 -15.51 -8.30 6.64
CA SER A 942 -14.94 -9.24 5.68
C SER A 942 -15.43 -9.04 4.23
N PHE A 943 -16.66 -8.58 4.01
CA PHE A 943 -17.19 -8.29 2.67
C PHE A 943 -16.43 -7.17 1.94
N GLY A 944 -15.85 -6.22 2.67
CA GLY A 944 -14.98 -5.18 2.11
C GLY A 944 -13.57 -5.63 1.78
N HIS A 945 -13.16 -6.78 2.33
CA HIS A 945 -11.79 -7.27 2.28
C HIS A 945 -11.67 -8.63 1.58
N VAL A 946 -12.67 -9.00 0.77
CA VAL A 946 -12.71 -10.25 -0.01
C VAL A 946 -11.44 -10.41 -0.85
N THR A 947 -10.88 -9.34 -1.43
CA THR A 947 -9.64 -9.45 -2.21
C THR A 947 -8.39 -9.77 -1.37
N GLY A 948 -8.50 -9.80 -0.04
CA GLY A 948 -7.43 -10.15 0.88
C GLY A 948 -7.06 -11.64 0.91
N PHE A 949 -7.97 -12.57 0.57
CA PHE A 949 -7.60 -14.00 0.49
C PHE A 949 -6.73 -14.29 -0.74
N MET A 950 -6.49 -13.31 -1.60
CA MET A 950 -5.63 -13.51 -2.77
C MET A 950 -4.21 -13.92 -2.41
N TYR A 951 -3.72 -13.48 -1.25
CA TYR A 951 -2.40 -13.85 -0.72
C TYR A 951 -2.30 -15.36 -0.46
N THR A 952 -3.39 -15.99 -0.06
CA THR A 952 -3.42 -17.43 0.24
C THR A 952 -3.87 -18.25 -0.96
N MET A 953 -4.87 -17.77 -1.69
CA MET A 953 -5.54 -18.49 -2.79
C MET A 953 -4.62 -18.75 -3.99
N ILE A 954 -3.71 -17.82 -4.32
CA ILE A 954 -2.73 -18.07 -5.39
C ILE A 954 -1.84 -19.28 -5.05
N ILE A 955 -1.48 -19.46 -3.78
CA ILE A 955 -0.65 -20.58 -3.33
C ILE A 955 -1.41 -21.91 -3.42
N ASN A 956 -2.74 -21.92 -3.21
CA ASN A 956 -3.58 -23.08 -3.52
C ASN A 956 -3.60 -23.38 -5.02
N ALA A 957 -3.80 -22.37 -5.87
CA ALA A 957 -3.84 -22.55 -7.31
C ALA A 957 -2.52 -23.15 -7.85
N LEU A 958 -1.38 -22.72 -7.32
CA LEU A 958 -0.08 -23.28 -7.69
C LEU A 958 0.16 -24.69 -7.09
N GLY A 959 -0.54 -25.05 -6.01
CA GLY A 959 -0.39 -26.34 -5.31
C GLY A 959 0.77 -26.39 -4.31
N PHE A 960 1.26 -25.24 -3.85
CA PHE A 960 2.51 -25.13 -3.06
C PHE A 960 2.25 -25.21 -1.56
N PRO A 961 3.15 -25.79 -0.75
CA PRO A 961 3.01 -25.83 0.70
C PRO A 961 3.17 -24.44 1.32
N SER A 962 2.44 -24.18 2.40
CA SER A 962 2.48 -22.88 3.08
C SER A 962 2.12 -22.96 4.57
N THR A 963 2.99 -22.41 5.41
CA THR A 963 2.76 -22.30 6.86
C THR A 963 2.51 -20.85 7.25
N GLN A 964 1.38 -20.54 7.87
CA GLN A 964 1.21 -19.27 8.57
C GLN A 964 1.94 -19.34 9.92
N VAL A 965 2.62 -18.25 10.27
CA VAL A 965 3.46 -18.10 11.47
C VAL A 965 3.05 -16.84 12.23
N PRO A 966 2.66 -16.93 13.51
CA PRO A 966 2.41 -15.78 14.37
C PRO A 966 3.73 -15.14 14.80
N LEU A 967 3.84 -13.81 14.66
CA LEU A 967 5.06 -13.05 14.92
C LEU A 967 4.90 -11.98 16.02
N GLY A 968 3.73 -11.95 16.68
CA GLY A 968 3.45 -11.04 17.77
C GLY A 968 2.04 -10.46 17.69
N PHE A 969 1.88 -9.28 18.27
CA PHE A 969 0.59 -8.60 18.43
C PHE A 969 0.70 -7.15 18.00
N ASN A 970 -0.36 -6.60 17.44
CA ASN A 970 -0.46 -5.16 17.17
C ASN A 970 -0.79 -4.38 18.46
N ARG A 971 -0.92 -3.05 18.33
CA ARG A 971 -1.24 -2.16 19.46
C ARG A 971 -2.61 -2.44 20.10
N ASP A 972 -3.55 -3.03 19.34
CA ASP A 972 -4.88 -3.41 19.81
C ASP A 972 -4.90 -4.79 20.49
N GLY A 973 -3.75 -5.46 20.63
CA GLY A 973 -3.68 -6.81 21.22
C GLY A 973 -4.12 -7.92 20.27
N LEU A 974 -4.15 -7.68 18.95
CA LEU A 974 -4.52 -8.67 17.95
C LEU A 974 -3.29 -9.36 17.36
N PRO A 975 -3.35 -10.67 17.09
CA PRO A 975 -2.25 -11.37 16.46
C PRO A 975 -1.88 -10.82 15.07
N VAL A 976 -0.59 -10.84 14.76
CA VAL A 976 -0.01 -10.53 13.45
C VAL A 976 0.95 -11.62 13.02
N GLY A 977 1.17 -11.77 11.71
CA GLY A 977 1.99 -12.86 11.19
C GLY A 977 2.12 -12.85 9.66
N ILE A 978 2.90 -13.80 9.16
CA ILE A 978 3.19 -13.99 7.74
C ILE A 978 3.01 -15.47 7.37
N GLN A 979 2.97 -15.78 6.08
CA GLN A 979 3.10 -17.14 5.59
C GLN A 979 4.49 -17.38 4.98
N VAL A 980 5.00 -18.60 5.21
CA VAL A 980 6.21 -19.16 4.62
C VAL A 980 5.79 -20.16 3.55
N VAL A 981 6.14 -19.91 2.30
CA VAL A 981 5.84 -20.79 1.16
C VAL A 981 7.13 -21.48 0.71
N ALA A 982 7.08 -22.78 0.40
CA ALA A 982 8.23 -23.52 -0.16
C ALA A 982 7.86 -24.15 -1.50
N GLY A 983 8.85 -24.73 -2.19
CA GLY A 983 8.61 -25.51 -3.39
C GLY A 983 7.76 -26.76 -3.13
N PRO A 984 7.19 -27.39 -4.17
CA PRO A 984 6.40 -28.62 -4.02
C PRO A 984 7.18 -29.72 -3.27
N ASN A 985 6.50 -30.36 -2.31
CA ASN A 985 7.04 -31.40 -1.41
C ASN A 985 8.24 -30.95 -0.55
N GLN A 986 8.49 -29.63 -0.44
CA GLN A 986 9.48 -29.06 0.47
C GLN A 986 8.83 -28.50 1.75
N ASP A 987 7.71 -29.08 2.18
CA ASP A 987 6.95 -28.69 3.38
C ASP A 987 7.88 -28.57 4.60
N ARG A 988 8.86 -29.48 4.73
CA ARG A 988 9.92 -29.43 5.76
C ARG A 988 10.61 -28.07 5.89
N LEU A 989 10.78 -27.30 4.81
CA LEU A 989 11.38 -25.97 4.83
C LEU A 989 10.44 -24.95 5.48
N CYS A 990 9.14 -24.98 5.13
CA CYS A 990 8.13 -24.15 5.78
C CYS A 990 8.10 -24.39 7.28
N LEU A 991 8.16 -25.67 7.68
CA LEU A 991 8.12 -26.08 9.09
C LEU A 991 9.38 -25.67 9.86
N ALA A 992 10.57 -25.87 9.27
CA ALA A 992 11.82 -25.46 9.89
C ALA A 992 11.91 -23.94 10.09
N VAL A 993 11.48 -23.16 9.10
CA VAL A 993 11.43 -21.68 9.20
C VAL A 993 10.38 -21.24 10.23
N ALA A 994 9.24 -21.93 10.33
CA ALA A 994 8.24 -21.65 11.35
C ALA A 994 8.79 -21.86 12.78
N GLN A 995 9.53 -22.95 13.02
CA GLN A 995 10.20 -23.20 14.30
C GLN A 995 11.28 -22.15 14.60
N GLU A 996 12.04 -21.72 13.61
CA GLU A 996 13.06 -20.69 13.81
C GLU A 996 12.43 -19.34 14.15
N LEU A 997 11.35 -18.96 13.46
CA LEU A 997 10.60 -17.74 13.75
C LEU A 997 9.86 -17.82 15.10
N GLU A 998 9.37 -18.99 15.50
CA GLU A 998 8.80 -19.19 16.84
C GLU A 998 9.83 -18.87 17.93
N LYS A 999 11.07 -19.36 17.81
CA LYS A 999 12.15 -19.06 18.76
C LYS A 999 12.46 -17.56 18.81
N ALA A 1000 12.41 -16.89 17.65
CA ALA A 1000 12.77 -15.48 17.54
C ALA A 1000 11.67 -14.53 18.04
N PHE A 1001 10.39 -14.87 17.85
CA PHE A 1001 9.25 -13.98 18.07
C PHE A 1001 8.26 -14.47 19.13
N GLY A 1002 8.43 -15.69 19.64
CA GLY A 1002 7.67 -16.25 20.76
C GLY A 1002 6.36 -16.94 20.40
N GLY A 1003 5.98 -17.01 19.13
CA GLY A 1003 4.84 -17.80 18.65
C GLY A 1003 3.48 -17.41 19.27
N TRP A 1004 2.67 -18.41 19.59
CA TRP A 1004 1.35 -18.24 20.22
C TRP A 1004 1.45 -17.65 21.64
N LYS A 1005 0.50 -16.80 22.00
CA LYS A 1005 0.31 -16.33 23.38
C LYS A 1005 -1.16 -16.42 23.79
N SER A 1006 -1.42 -16.83 25.02
CA SER A 1006 -2.78 -16.90 25.56
C SER A 1006 -3.48 -15.54 25.54
N PRO A 1007 -4.79 -15.47 25.19
CA PRO A 1007 -5.59 -14.25 25.29
C PRO A 1007 -5.61 -13.72 26.73
N LYS A 1008 -5.77 -12.39 26.87
CA LYS A 1008 -5.77 -11.69 28.17
C LYS A 1008 -7.14 -11.11 28.47
#